data_AF-A0AAJ6Z6V9-F1
#
_entry.id   AF-A0AAJ6Z6V9-F1
#
_cell.length_a   1.000
_cell.length_b   1.000
_cell.length_c   1.000
_cell.angle_alpha   90.00
_cell.angle_beta   90.00
_cell.angle_gamma   90.00
#
_symmetry.space_group_name_H-M   'P 1'
#
loop_
_entity.id
_entity.type
_entity.pdbx_description
1 polymer ?
#
loop_
_entity_poly.entity_id
_entity_poly.type
_entity_poly.pdbx_seq_one_letter_code
_entity_poly.pdbx_strand_id
1 'polypeptide(L)'
;MALKVLQVNLNHCARAQDLFVQTMVEWSTQVAVVAEPYFIPSRSDWVGDVEGVVALTVSRSPRPLSLDGVRRGRGYVGATVGGTLVIGVYCAPSKTLAEFESLLDQIGTLLRRDLPHSVLVMGDFNAKNSAWGGTATNARGAVLEEWALTTGLCVLNRGSTPTCVRPQGTSVVDLTFACPATERRVCGWEVVEDVETLSDHRYIRFALSETPTPPIAQGPQPPRRDTPRWALKRLDQEVLAEAAHVETWLPADSSPSIDGRVAALIESLTRVCDASMPRQGPVPLRKHVYWWSAEIAALRTVCVAARRRYQRQRRRRRRDETVETSLLNAYKAARHDLSRAIRVAKDRAREELIDSLNRDPWGRPYLMVRGKLRAQAAPLTQSLPPQLVREAVTSLFPHKEAHPPPYRVPRDGSPETGEDIAPVSPAEFGAAIQRLRAKRTAPGPDGIPGRVLVLTADILIRGVDVTCYADDTLVTASGATHRECAILATAGVAQVVGRIRALGLEVALQKSEALFFHGPRRRPPAGLRITVGGIDIRIEPQMRYLGLVLDGRWSFEAHFRQLGPKLLRTAAALGSLLPNVGGPKAACRRLFMGVLGSMALYGAPIWSGALNRRTVDVLHRPQRTMAIRVVRGYRTVSYEAACALAGSLPWALEAEVLAAVHAWREDRARTDGSVPLRVEVDRFRRSRRRAAVASWQCRLREPRAGARTVGAIGPVLVAWMRREHGAVTFRLAQVLTGHGCFGSYLCRIGREPSAQCHHCADCPADTAQHTLAECPAWASQRRDLVAIVGPDLSLPTVVRRMLGSDGAWRAVQTYCEDVMSQKEEAERLREASSQDPNRSRRRGGRRRAYARLIPP
;
A
#
# COMPACT_ATOMS: atom_id res chain seq x y z
N MET A 1 -22.02 -24.85 -2.65
CA MET A 1 -20.86 -24.96 -3.58
C MET A 1 -19.71 -25.66 -2.87
N ALA A 2 -18.92 -26.51 -3.53
CA ALA A 2 -17.81 -27.19 -2.87
C ALA A 2 -16.54 -26.32 -2.78
N LEU A 3 -15.89 -26.28 -1.61
CA LEU A 3 -14.64 -25.55 -1.37
C LEU A 3 -13.46 -26.29 -2.00
N LYS A 4 -12.80 -25.72 -3.01
CA LYS A 4 -11.64 -26.34 -3.67
C LYS A 4 -10.34 -26.12 -2.90
N VAL A 5 -9.64 -27.22 -2.59
CA VAL A 5 -8.44 -27.24 -1.73
C VAL A 5 -7.22 -27.76 -2.50
N LEU A 6 -6.05 -27.17 -2.24
CA LEU A 6 -4.75 -27.55 -2.83
C LEU A 6 -3.66 -27.66 -1.74
N GLN A 7 -2.89 -28.73 -1.76
CA GLN A 7 -1.75 -28.95 -0.88
C GLN A 7 -0.47 -29.14 -1.71
N VAL A 8 0.64 -28.54 -1.25
CA VAL A 8 1.95 -28.69 -1.90
C VAL A 8 3.13 -28.36 -0.98
N ASN A 9 4.28 -29.01 -1.22
CA ASN A 9 5.59 -28.52 -0.80
C ASN A 9 6.35 -27.89 -2.00
N LEU A 10 6.77 -26.64 -1.88
CA LEU A 10 7.44 -25.87 -2.95
C LEU A 10 8.97 -25.97 -2.92
N ASN A 11 9.54 -26.67 -1.94
CA ASN A 11 10.98 -26.90 -1.77
C ASN A 11 11.80 -25.59 -1.80
N HIS A 12 11.23 -24.52 -1.21
CA HIS A 12 11.75 -23.16 -1.20
C HIS A 12 12.14 -22.62 -2.60
N CYS A 13 11.46 -23.08 -3.66
CA CYS A 13 11.75 -22.72 -5.04
C CYS A 13 10.88 -21.55 -5.53
N ALA A 14 11.51 -20.45 -5.94
CA ALA A 14 10.81 -19.26 -6.43
C ALA A 14 9.90 -19.54 -7.64
N ARG A 15 10.35 -20.39 -8.56
CA ARG A 15 9.57 -20.74 -9.76
C ARG A 15 8.45 -21.73 -9.47
N ALA A 16 8.64 -22.63 -8.49
CA ALA A 16 7.57 -23.51 -8.02
C ALA A 16 6.43 -22.71 -7.40
N GLN A 17 6.76 -21.69 -6.59
CA GLN A 17 5.75 -20.77 -6.04
C GLN A 17 5.00 -19.98 -7.13
N ASP A 18 5.71 -19.57 -8.19
CA ASP A 18 5.07 -18.88 -9.32
C ASP A 18 4.06 -19.78 -10.05
N LEU A 19 4.43 -21.01 -10.41
CA LEU A 19 3.50 -21.97 -11.01
C LEU A 19 2.36 -22.36 -10.08
N PHE A 20 2.62 -22.47 -8.78
CA PHE A 20 1.58 -22.73 -7.79
C PHE A 20 0.52 -21.63 -7.77
N VAL A 21 0.91 -20.36 -7.73
CA VAL A 21 -0.05 -19.25 -7.75
C VAL A 21 -0.85 -19.26 -9.04
N GLN A 22 -0.21 -19.50 -10.19
CA GLN A 22 -0.93 -19.62 -11.46
C GLN A 22 -1.90 -20.82 -11.46
N THR A 23 -1.47 -21.96 -10.92
CA THR A 23 -2.29 -23.18 -10.82
C THR A 23 -3.51 -22.95 -9.93
N MET A 24 -3.38 -22.21 -8.83
CA MET A 24 -4.53 -21.82 -8.01
C MET A 24 -5.58 -21.06 -8.83
N VAL A 25 -5.15 -20.17 -9.74
CA VAL A 25 -6.10 -19.44 -10.58
C VAL A 25 -6.70 -20.34 -11.67
N GLU A 26 -5.87 -21.13 -12.36
CA GLU A 26 -6.31 -22.09 -13.39
C GLU A 26 -7.35 -23.08 -12.87
N TRP A 27 -7.17 -23.58 -11.65
CA TRP A 27 -8.06 -24.56 -11.02
C TRP A 27 -9.18 -23.94 -10.21
N SER A 28 -9.17 -22.61 -10.09
CA SER A 28 -10.07 -21.86 -9.21
C SER A 28 -10.03 -22.40 -7.78
N THR A 29 -8.83 -22.78 -7.32
CA THR A 29 -8.57 -23.19 -5.93
C THR A 29 -8.97 -22.05 -5.00
N GLN A 30 -9.63 -22.37 -3.89
CA GLN A 30 -10.09 -21.39 -2.91
C GLN A 30 -9.22 -21.35 -1.66
N VAL A 31 -8.69 -22.49 -1.23
CA VAL A 31 -7.82 -22.63 -0.06
C VAL A 31 -6.61 -23.46 -0.45
N ALA A 32 -5.42 -23.08 0.03
CA ALA A 32 -4.24 -23.90 -0.13
C ALA A 32 -3.33 -23.88 1.09
N VAL A 33 -2.68 -25.02 1.35
CA VAL A 33 -1.58 -25.18 2.29
C VAL A 33 -0.28 -25.39 1.53
N VAL A 34 0.73 -24.65 1.92
CA VAL A 34 2.01 -24.56 1.22
C VAL A 34 3.14 -24.80 2.21
N ALA A 35 3.82 -25.95 2.10
CA ALA A 35 5.07 -26.23 2.78
C ALA A 35 6.26 -25.65 2.00
N GLU A 36 7.30 -25.23 2.73
CA GLU A 36 8.51 -24.57 2.24
C GLU A 36 8.26 -23.51 1.14
N PRO A 37 7.40 -22.50 1.39
CA PRO A 37 7.25 -21.41 0.43
C PRO A 37 8.60 -20.69 0.23
N TYR A 38 8.85 -20.20 -0.99
CA TYR A 38 10.03 -19.35 -1.25
C TYR A 38 9.96 -18.04 -0.46
N PHE A 39 8.74 -17.49 -0.30
CA PHE A 39 8.42 -16.43 0.66
C PHE A 39 6.92 -16.38 0.95
N ILE A 40 6.56 -15.79 2.09
CA ILE A 40 5.16 -15.51 2.44
C ILE A 40 4.87 -14.03 2.19
N PRO A 41 3.93 -13.68 1.29
CA PRO A 41 3.47 -12.32 1.09
C PRO A 41 2.91 -11.69 2.38
N SER A 42 3.29 -10.46 2.69
CA SER A 42 2.71 -9.68 3.80
C SER A 42 1.34 -9.11 3.40
N ARG A 43 0.38 -10.00 3.12
CA ARG A 43 -0.98 -9.68 2.67
C ARG A 43 -1.99 -10.46 3.51
N SER A 44 -3.23 -9.99 3.59
CA SER A 44 -4.28 -10.66 4.39
C SER A 44 -4.68 -12.04 3.86
N ASP A 45 -4.43 -12.32 2.58
CA ASP A 45 -4.73 -13.59 1.92
C ASP A 45 -3.64 -14.67 2.11
N TRP A 46 -2.58 -14.37 2.87
CA TRP A 46 -1.49 -15.29 3.20
C TRP A 46 -1.15 -15.21 4.68
N VAL A 47 -1.04 -16.36 5.33
CA VAL A 47 -0.64 -16.45 6.72
C VAL A 47 0.41 -17.54 6.86
N GLY A 48 1.56 -17.19 7.42
CA GLY A 48 2.65 -18.11 7.71
C GLY A 48 2.70 -18.54 9.16
N ASP A 49 3.44 -19.61 9.43
CA ASP A 49 3.91 -19.96 10.75
C ASP A 49 4.96 -18.96 11.28
N VAL A 50 5.55 -19.22 12.46
CA VAL A 50 6.51 -18.29 13.06
C VAL A 50 7.88 -18.30 12.38
N GLU A 51 8.24 -19.38 11.68
CA GLU A 51 9.53 -19.52 10.99
C GLU A 51 9.43 -19.26 9.49
N GLY A 52 8.22 -19.23 8.95
CA GLY A 52 7.95 -19.04 7.52
C GLY A 52 8.18 -20.28 6.66
N VAL A 53 8.14 -21.47 7.27
CA VAL A 53 8.33 -22.78 6.63
C VAL A 53 7.03 -23.43 6.18
N VAL A 54 5.87 -22.96 6.67
CA VAL A 54 4.56 -23.36 6.18
C VAL A 54 3.60 -22.18 6.14
N ALA A 55 2.72 -22.17 5.15
CA ALA A 55 1.76 -21.10 4.93
C ALA A 55 0.40 -21.61 4.50
N LEU A 56 -0.62 -20.85 4.86
CA LEU A 56 -1.98 -21.02 4.41
C LEU A 56 -2.40 -19.79 3.58
N THR A 57 -3.08 -20.04 2.46
CA THR A 57 -3.51 -18.98 1.55
C THR A 57 -4.91 -19.22 1.00
N VAL A 58 -5.63 -18.12 0.74
CA VAL A 58 -6.97 -18.12 0.15
C VAL A 58 -7.01 -17.34 -1.15
N SER A 59 -7.92 -17.74 -2.03
CA SER A 59 -8.08 -17.13 -3.35
C SER A 59 -8.70 -15.74 -3.30
N ARG A 60 -8.22 -14.89 -4.21
CA ARG A 60 -8.73 -13.53 -4.45
C ARG A 60 -9.95 -13.58 -5.36
N SER A 61 -11.02 -14.18 -4.86
CA SER A 61 -12.32 -14.19 -5.54
C SER A 61 -13.10 -12.89 -5.23
N PRO A 62 -14.09 -12.48 -6.05
CA PRO A 62 -14.97 -11.35 -5.75
C PRO A 62 -15.67 -11.45 -4.39
N ARG A 63 -15.82 -12.68 -3.86
CA ARG A 63 -16.24 -12.97 -2.50
C ARG A 63 -15.05 -13.60 -1.77
N PRO A 64 -14.13 -12.79 -1.22
CA PRO A 64 -12.90 -13.30 -0.62
C PRO A 64 -13.24 -14.10 0.64
N LEU A 65 -12.62 -15.27 0.78
CA LEU A 65 -12.64 -16.01 2.04
C LEU A 65 -11.72 -15.28 3.04
N SER A 66 -12.14 -15.19 4.29
CA SER A 66 -11.33 -14.68 5.39
C SER A 66 -10.50 -15.80 6.02
N LEU A 67 -9.36 -15.42 6.57
CA LEU A 67 -8.52 -16.29 7.41
C LEU A 67 -8.75 -15.87 8.86
N ASP A 68 -9.77 -16.46 9.49
CA ASP A 68 -10.20 -16.07 10.82
C ASP A 68 -9.53 -16.92 11.91
N GLY A 69 -9.38 -16.35 13.11
CA GLY A 69 -8.87 -17.11 14.25
C GLY A 69 -7.46 -17.68 14.06
N VAL A 70 -6.57 -16.96 13.36
CA VAL A 70 -5.21 -17.41 13.06
C VAL A 70 -4.48 -17.92 14.32
N ARG A 71 -3.86 -19.09 14.20
CA ARG A 71 -2.97 -19.74 15.19
C ARG A 71 -1.64 -20.04 14.51
N ARG A 72 -0.52 -19.78 15.20
CA ARG A 72 0.82 -19.96 14.64
C ARG A 72 1.72 -20.58 15.70
N GLY A 73 2.47 -21.61 15.31
CA GLY A 73 3.58 -22.15 16.08
C GLY A 73 4.77 -22.42 15.18
N ARG A 74 5.76 -23.16 15.68
CA ARG A 74 6.91 -23.57 14.87
C ARG A 74 6.50 -24.78 14.03
N GLY A 75 6.54 -24.65 12.70
CA GLY A 75 6.18 -25.76 11.80
C GLY A 75 4.68 -25.99 11.60
N TYR A 76 3.80 -25.13 12.14
CA TYR A 76 2.37 -25.18 11.83
C TYR A 76 1.71 -23.79 11.78
N VAL A 77 0.65 -23.69 10.98
CA VAL A 77 -0.23 -22.53 10.90
C VAL A 77 -1.67 -22.98 10.73
N GLY A 78 -2.59 -22.40 11.52
CA GLY A 78 -4.01 -22.73 11.48
C GLY A 78 -4.88 -21.49 11.30
N ALA A 79 -5.96 -21.61 10.53
CA ALA A 79 -7.01 -20.59 10.45
C ALA A 79 -8.37 -21.23 10.10
N THR A 80 -9.45 -20.62 10.55
CA THR A 80 -10.81 -21.00 10.17
C THR A 80 -11.14 -20.38 8.81
N VAL A 81 -11.54 -21.22 7.86
CA VAL A 81 -11.89 -20.83 6.50
C VAL A 81 -13.20 -21.49 6.11
N GLY A 82 -14.24 -20.70 5.85
CA GLY A 82 -15.56 -21.23 5.47
C GLY A 82 -16.17 -22.18 6.51
N GLY A 83 -15.91 -21.95 7.80
CA GLY A 83 -16.39 -22.78 8.90
C GLY A 83 -15.55 -24.04 9.19
N THR A 84 -14.50 -24.31 8.42
CA THR A 84 -13.56 -25.42 8.65
C THR A 84 -12.24 -24.89 9.19
N LEU A 85 -11.74 -25.46 10.28
CA LEU A 85 -10.37 -25.19 10.72
C LEU A 85 -9.39 -25.93 9.81
N VAL A 86 -8.55 -25.19 9.11
CA VAL A 86 -7.49 -25.74 8.27
C VAL A 86 -6.15 -25.49 8.94
N ILE A 87 -5.41 -26.57 9.20
CA ILE A 87 -4.06 -26.55 9.79
C ILE A 87 -3.06 -27.02 8.74
N GLY A 88 -2.14 -26.13 8.38
CA GLY A 88 -0.97 -26.46 7.57
C GLY A 88 0.21 -26.87 8.43
N VAL A 89 0.91 -27.95 8.05
CA VAL A 89 2.05 -28.50 8.80
C VAL A 89 3.28 -28.65 7.90
N TYR A 90 4.46 -28.34 8.44
CA TYR A 90 5.73 -28.75 7.85
C TYR A 90 6.68 -29.17 8.97
N CYS A 91 7.23 -30.37 8.86
CA CYS A 91 8.30 -30.80 9.74
C CYS A 91 9.48 -31.33 8.95
N ALA A 92 10.62 -30.61 9.05
CA ALA A 92 11.84 -30.94 8.34
C ALA A 92 12.34 -32.36 8.67
N PRO A 93 12.99 -33.05 7.72
CA PRO A 93 13.55 -34.39 7.96
C PRO A 93 14.70 -34.38 8.98
N SER A 94 15.34 -33.23 9.20
CA SER A 94 16.43 -33.05 10.16
C SER A 94 15.95 -32.90 11.61
N LYS A 95 14.65 -32.81 11.86
CA LYS A 95 14.07 -32.70 13.21
C LYS A 95 14.09 -34.04 13.93
N THR A 96 14.45 -34.03 15.21
CA THR A 96 14.48 -35.23 16.05
C THR A 96 13.07 -35.76 16.30
N LEU A 97 12.96 -37.01 16.80
CA LEU A 97 11.66 -37.59 17.13
C LEU A 97 10.94 -36.79 18.24
N ALA A 98 11.66 -36.37 19.28
CA ALA A 98 11.11 -35.54 20.36
C ALA A 98 10.61 -34.17 19.87
N GLU A 99 11.31 -33.54 18.92
CA GLU A 99 10.83 -32.31 18.29
C GLU A 99 9.57 -32.55 17.45
N PHE A 100 9.46 -33.71 16.81
CA PHE A 100 8.29 -34.11 16.04
C PHE A 100 7.07 -34.40 16.94
N GLU A 101 7.26 -35.12 18.06
CA GLU A 101 6.22 -35.34 19.08
C GLU A 101 5.73 -34.02 19.67
N SER A 102 6.65 -33.13 20.05
CA SER A 102 6.28 -31.80 20.56
C SER A 102 5.46 -30.97 19.56
N LEU A 103 5.74 -31.10 18.26
CA LEU A 103 4.93 -30.47 17.22
C LEU A 103 3.51 -31.06 17.19
N LEU A 104 3.39 -32.38 17.26
CA LEU A 104 2.10 -33.08 17.27
C LEU A 104 1.29 -32.76 18.54
N ASP A 105 1.94 -32.64 19.70
CA ASP A 105 1.29 -32.24 20.97
C ASP A 105 0.72 -30.83 20.91
N GLN A 106 1.47 -29.89 20.30
CA GLN A 106 0.99 -28.53 20.09
C GLN A 106 -0.23 -28.51 19.18
N ILE A 107 -0.21 -29.27 18.07
CA ILE A 107 -1.37 -29.40 17.18
C ILE A 107 -2.53 -30.07 17.92
N GLY A 108 -2.30 -31.16 18.66
CA GLY A 108 -3.31 -31.85 19.46
C GLY A 108 -3.96 -30.96 20.52
N THR A 109 -3.19 -30.05 21.12
CA THR A 109 -3.72 -29.05 22.06
C THR A 109 -4.61 -28.02 21.37
N LEU A 110 -4.32 -27.67 20.11
CA LEU A 110 -5.23 -26.86 19.32
C LEU A 110 -6.53 -27.63 19.10
N LEU A 111 -6.45 -28.89 18.66
CA LEU A 111 -7.60 -29.77 18.38
C LEU A 111 -8.58 -29.88 19.54
N ARG A 112 -8.10 -29.90 20.79
CA ARG A 112 -8.91 -30.05 22.02
C ARG A 112 -9.70 -28.81 22.46
N ARG A 113 -9.40 -27.61 21.97
CA ARG A 113 -9.97 -26.34 22.51
C ARG A 113 -11.18 -25.84 21.71
N ASP A 114 -12.41 -26.23 22.06
CA ASP A 114 -13.70 -25.69 21.53
C ASP A 114 -13.67 -25.31 20.04
N LEU A 115 -13.06 -26.16 19.22
CA LEU A 115 -12.87 -25.90 17.80
C LEU A 115 -14.11 -26.29 17.01
N PRO A 116 -14.34 -25.69 15.82
CA PRO A 116 -15.44 -26.06 14.95
C PRO A 116 -15.45 -27.57 14.70
N HIS A 117 -16.66 -28.15 14.59
CA HIS A 117 -16.90 -29.58 14.29
C HIS A 117 -16.25 -30.07 12.97
N SER A 118 -15.61 -29.19 12.19
CA SER A 118 -14.95 -29.47 10.93
C SER A 118 -13.47 -29.06 10.99
N VAL A 119 -12.59 -30.05 10.98
CA VAL A 119 -11.13 -29.90 11.02
C VAL A 119 -10.48 -30.60 9.83
N LEU A 120 -9.40 -29.99 9.34
CA LEU A 120 -8.53 -30.50 8.27
C LEU A 120 -7.07 -30.18 8.60
N VAL A 121 -6.22 -31.20 8.70
CA VAL A 121 -4.78 -31.07 8.96
C VAL A 121 -4.02 -31.59 7.75
N MET A 122 -3.13 -30.79 7.17
CA MET A 122 -2.43 -31.20 5.96
C MET A 122 -1.04 -30.59 5.83
N GLY A 123 -0.14 -31.27 5.14
CA GLY A 123 1.20 -30.75 4.92
C GLY A 123 2.24 -31.83 4.70
N ASP A 124 3.51 -31.48 4.85
CA ASP A 124 4.64 -32.40 4.71
C ASP A 124 5.18 -32.77 6.10
N PHE A 125 4.91 -34.00 6.49
CA PHE A 125 5.28 -34.53 7.81
C PHE A 125 6.65 -35.21 7.79
N ASN A 126 7.23 -35.48 6.62
CA ASN A 126 8.41 -36.34 6.45
C ASN A 126 8.31 -37.69 7.23
N ALA A 127 7.09 -38.23 7.34
CA ALA A 127 6.77 -39.47 8.02
C ALA A 127 6.34 -40.56 7.02
N LYS A 128 6.83 -41.78 7.19
CA LYS A 128 6.58 -42.91 6.27
C LYS A 128 5.79 -43.98 7.01
N ASN A 129 4.68 -44.43 6.43
CA ASN A 129 3.86 -45.52 6.96
C ASN A 129 3.09 -46.21 5.82
N SER A 130 2.84 -47.51 5.95
CA SER A 130 1.98 -48.27 5.06
C SER A 130 0.51 -47.79 5.08
N ALA A 131 0.04 -47.25 6.20
CA ALA A 131 -1.34 -46.75 6.38
C ALA A 131 -1.77 -45.67 5.37
N TRP A 132 -0.81 -44.95 4.78
CA TRP A 132 -1.05 -43.93 3.75
C TRP A 132 -0.29 -44.20 2.44
N GLY A 133 -0.03 -45.48 2.14
CA GLY A 133 0.52 -45.90 0.84
C GLY A 133 2.03 -45.89 0.73
N GLY A 134 2.76 -45.80 1.86
CA GLY A 134 4.20 -46.03 1.92
C GLY A 134 4.57 -47.51 1.85
N THR A 135 5.83 -47.81 1.50
CA THR A 135 6.36 -49.19 1.46
C THR A 135 7.03 -49.62 2.76
N ALA A 136 7.20 -48.70 3.72
CA ALA A 136 7.86 -48.93 5.00
C ALA A 136 7.33 -47.95 6.05
N THR A 137 7.33 -48.38 7.31
CA THR A 137 6.97 -47.55 8.46
C THR A 137 8.24 -47.13 9.21
N ASN A 138 8.43 -45.81 9.41
CA ASN A 138 9.51 -45.28 10.24
C ASN A 138 8.99 -44.80 11.61
N ALA A 139 9.88 -44.50 12.55
CA ALA A 139 9.50 -44.07 13.91
C ALA A 139 8.51 -42.87 13.90
N ARG A 140 8.76 -41.87 13.05
CA ARG A 140 7.85 -40.72 12.87
C ARG A 140 6.48 -41.15 12.32
N GLY A 141 6.45 -42.14 11.43
CA GLY A 141 5.21 -42.69 10.88
C GLY A 141 4.39 -43.47 11.90
N ALA A 142 5.03 -44.21 12.80
CA ALA A 142 4.36 -44.90 13.90
C ALA A 142 3.74 -43.90 14.90
N VAL A 143 4.53 -42.92 15.35
CA VAL A 143 4.06 -41.85 16.25
C VAL A 143 2.92 -41.04 15.62
N LEU A 144 3.02 -40.71 14.33
CA LEU A 144 1.99 -39.95 13.64
C LEU A 144 0.68 -40.73 13.48
N GLU A 145 0.76 -42.04 13.27
CA GLU A 145 -0.41 -42.92 13.21
C GLU A 145 -1.12 -42.99 14.57
N GLU A 146 -0.36 -43.23 15.65
CA GLU A 146 -0.90 -43.22 17.01
C GLU A 146 -1.53 -41.86 17.38
N TRP A 147 -0.86 -40.76 17.02
CA TRP A 147 -1.38 -39.41 17.22
C TRP A 147 -2.69 -39.17 16.44
N ALA A 148 -2.79 -39.64 15.20
CA ALA A 148 -4.02 -39.49 14.42
C ALA A 148 -5.18 -40.29 15.03
N LEU A 149 -4.91 -41.50 15.53
CA LEU A 149 -5.90 -42.34 16.22
C LEU A 149 -6.38 -41.70 17.51
N THR A 150 -5.46 -41.23 18.37
CA THR A 150 -5.78 -40.61 19.67
C THR A 150 -6.51 -39.28 19.52
N THR A 151 -6.29 -38.54 18.43
CA THR A 151 -7.00 -37.29 18.12
C THR A 151 -8.29 -37.49 17.33
N GLY A 152 -8.62 -38.73 16.93
CA GLY A 152 -9.82 -39.05 16.16
C GLY A 152 -9.79 -38.54 14.71
N LEU A 153 -8.60 -38.37 14.13
CA LEU A 153 -8.42 -37.93 12.76
C LEU A 153 -8.31 -39.12 11.79
N CYS A 154 -9.03 -39.04 10.67
CA CYS A 154 -8.98 -40.01 9.58
C CYS A 154 -7.98 -39.55 8.51
N VAL A 155 -7.12 -40.46 8.04
CA VAL A 155 -6.23 -40.20 6.91
C VAL A 155 -7.02 -40.23 5.60
N LEU A 156 -6.84 -39.20 4.76
CA LEU A 156 -7.54 -39.06 3.48
C LEU A 156 -6.72 -39.57 2.30
N ASN A 157 -5.41 -39.80 2.47
CA ASN A 157 -4.55 -40.29 1.41
C ASN A 157 -5.09 -41.63 0.86
N ARG A 158 -5.34 -41.69 -0.45
CA ARG A 158 -5.80 -42.89 -1.15
C ARG A 158 -4.76 -43.34 -2.18
N GLY A 159 -4.59 -44.65 -2.31
CA GLY A 159 -3.67 -45.26 -3.27
C GLY A 159 -2.19 -45.16 -2.87
N SER A 160 -1.30 -45.47 -3.81
CA SER A 160 0.16 -45.55 -3.61
C SER A 160 0.95 -44.55 -4.47
N THR A 161 0.26 -43.57 -5.06
CA THR A 161 0.91 -42.55 -5.91
C THR A 161 1.86 -41.70 -5.06
N PRO A 162 3.16 -41.62 -5.40
CA PRO A 162 4.13 -40.93 -4.55
C PRO A 162 3.93 -39.41 -4.60
N THR A 163 3.99 -38.77 -3.44
CA THR A 163 3.82 -37.31 -3.30
C THR A 163 5.13 -36.57 -3.52
N CYS A 164 6.27 -37.20 -3.21
CA CYS A 164 7.62 -36.69 -3.47
C CYS A 164 8.38 -37.63 -4.42
N VAL A 165 8.95 -37.07 -5.48
CA VAL A 165 9.68 -37.82 -6.53
C VAL A 165 11.05 -37.19 -6.74
N ARG A 166 12.09 -37.90 -6.31
CA ARG A 166 13.49 -37.50 -6.44
C ARG A 166 14.25 -38.46 -7.37
N PRO A 167 15.45 -38.09 -7.85
CA PRO A 167 16.32 -39.04 -8.53
C PRO A 167 16.59 -40.29 -7.68
N GLN A 168 16.86 -40.10 -6.38
CA GLN A 168 17.22 -41.14 -5.42
C GLN A 168 16.07 -42.06 -5.00
N GLY A 169 14.81 -41.69 -5.26
CA GLY A 169 13.66 -42.48 -4.86
C GLY A 169 12.34 -41.70 -4.81
N THR A 170 11.28 -42.39 -4.43
CA THR A 170 9.92 -41.83 -4.30
C THR A 170 9.39 -42.08 -2.89
N SER A 171 8.57 -41.17 -2.37
CA SER A 171 7.97 -41.31 -1.04
C SER A 171 6.58 -40.68 -0.96
N VAL A 172 5.75 -41.19 -0.04
CA VAL A 172 4.49 -40.58 0.38
C VAL A 172 4.70 -39.96 1.76
N VAL A 173 4.90 -38.64 1.78
CA VAL A 173 5.22 -37.86 3.00
C VAL A 173 4.32 -36.63 3.16
N ASP A 174 3.63 -36.25 2.10
CA ASP A 174 2.62 -35.20 2.11
C ASP A 174 1.27 -35.83 2.46
N LEU A 175 0.76 -35.52 3.65
CA LEU A 175 -0.41 -36.19 4.24
C LEU A 175 -1.55 -35.22 4.44
N THR A 176 -2.78 -35.72 4.32
CA THR A 176 -4.02 -35.00 4.61
C THR A 176 -4.85 -35.81 5.60
N PHE A 177 -5.20 -35.22 6.73
CA PHE A 177 -6.05 -35.78 7.78
C PHE A 177 -7.29 -34.92 7.97
N ALA A 178 -8.41 -35.52 8.33
CA ALA A 178 -9.67 -34.83 8.60
C ALA A 178 -10.42 -35.48 9.76
N CYS A 179 -11.21 -34.70 10.50
CA CYS A 179 -12.16 -35.31 11.42
C CYS A 179 -13.29 -36.03 10.63
N PRO A 180 -14.00 -37.01 11.22
CA PRO A 180 -15.05 -37.77 10.52
C PRO A 180 -16.13 -36.89 9.86
N ALA A 181 -16.49 -35.77 10.49
CA ALA A 181 -17.48 -34.84 9.92
C ALA A 181 -16.98 -34.14 8.65
N THR A 182 -15.69 -33.81 8.58
CA THR A 182 -15.06 -33.24 7.37
C THR A 182 -14.82 -34.33 6.32
N GLU A 183 -14.39 -35.52 6.73
CA GLU A 183 -14.08 -36.64 5.84
C GLU A 183 -15.27 -37.00 4.93
N ARG A 184 -16.48 -37.09 5.48
CA ARG A 184 -17.73 -37.33 4.72
C ARG A 184 -18.06 -36.26 3.67
N ARG A 185 -17.43 -35.08 3.76
CA ARG A 185 -17.62 -33.95 2.84
C ARG A 185 -16.49 -33.88 1.80
N VAL A 186 -15.41 -34.66 1.96
CA VAL A 186 -14.28 -34.66 1.03
C VAL A 186 -14.69 -35.39 -0.25
N CYS A 187 -14.48 -34.74 -1.39
CA CYS A 187 -14.72 -35.30 -2.71
C CYS A 187 -13.47 -35.17 -3.58
N GLY A 188 -13.16 -36.23 -4.34
CA GLY A 188 -12.13 -36.21 -5.39
C GLY A 188 -10.72 -35.94 -4.88
N TRP A 189 -10.31 -36.57 -3.77
CA TRP A 189 -8.92 -36.50 -3.30
C TRP A 189 -8.00 -37.25 -4.26
N GLU A 190 -6.97 -36.56 -4.76
CA GLU A 190 -5.98 -37.15 -5.67
C GLU A 190 -4.60 -36.47 -5.60
N VAL A 191 -3.57 -37.24 -5.92
CA VAL A 191 -2.21 -36.75 -6.22
C VAL A 191 -2.10 -36.52 -7.73
N VAL A 192 -1.82 -35.28 -8.14
CA VAL A 192 -1.84 -34.90 -9.56
C VAL A 192 -0.48 -35.22 -10.21
N GLU A 193 -0.44 -36.20 -11.12
CA GLU A 193 0.80 -36.64 -11.78
C GLU A 193 1.14 -35.84 -13.06
N ASP A 194 0.14 -35.24 -13.71
CA ASP A 194 0.24 -34.66 -15.06
C ASP A 194 0.51 -33.15 -15.09
N VAL A 195 1.14 -32.64 -14.05
CA VAL A 195 1.36 -31.21 -13.87
C VAL A 195 2.79 -30.95 -13.43
N GLU A 196 3.45 -30.03 -14.14
CA GLU A 196 4.76 -29.55 -13.71
C GLU A 196 4.64 -28.58 -12.54
N THR A 197 5.35 -28.87 -11.46
CA THR A 197 5.35 -28.11 -10.20
C THR A 197 6.65 -27.31 -10.00
N LEU A 198 7.72 -27.61 -10.77
CA LEU A 198 9.09 -27.15 -10.55
C LEU A 198 9.64 -27.44 -9.14
N SER A 199 8.97 -28.34 -8.42
CA SER A 199 9.33 -28.92 -7.13
C SER A 199 9.49 -30.43 -7.32
N ASP A 200 10.17 -31.08 -6.39
CA ASP A 200 10.24 -32.54 -6.34
C ASP A 200 8.91 -33.13 -5.81
N HIS A 201 8.05 -32.29 -5.22
CA HIS A 201 6.73 -32.67 -4.72
C HIS A 201 5.62 -32.41 -5.74
N ARG A 202 4.56 -33.21 -5.65
CA ARG A 202 3.36 -33.14 -6.48
C ARG A 202 2.25 -32.36 -5.78
N TYR A 203 1.32 -31.85 -6.59
CA TYR A 203 0.10 -31.22 -6.08
C TYR A 203 -0.87 -32.29 -5.58
N ILE A 204 -1.48 -32.05 -4.43
CA ILE A 204 -2.62 -32.82 -3.91
C ILE A 204 -3.84 -31.90 -3.96
N ARG A 205 -4.95 -32.36 -4.56
CA ARG A 205 -6.18 -31.56 -4.66
C ARG A 205 -7.41 -32.36 -4.27
N PHE A 206 -8.42 -31.65 -3.77
CA PHE A 206 -9.75 -32.19 -3.43
C PHE A 206 -10.76 -31.04 -3.26
N ALA A 207 -12.02 -31.38 -3.01
CA ALA A 207 -13.07 -30.42 -2.68
C ALA A 207 -13.80 -30.80 -1.38
N LEU A 208 -14.33 -29.81 -0.65
CA LEU A 208 -15.22 -30.01 0.49
C LEU A 208 -16.65 -29.60 0.13
N SER A 209 -17.59 -30.54 0.08
CA SER A 209 -19.01 -30.30 -0.14
C SER A 209 -19.66 -29.54 1.04
N GLU A 210 -20.78 -28.84 0.81
CA GLU A 210 -21.58 -28.22 1.88
C GLU A 210 -22.46 -29.25 2.61
N THR A 211 -22.91 -30.31 1.92
CA THR A 211 -23.70 -31.42 2.49
C THR A 211 -22.95 -32.75 2.37
N PRO A 212 -23.17 -33.71 3.29
CA PRO A 212 -22.67 -35.09 3.15
C PRO A 212 -23.23 -35.72 1.86
N THR A 213 -22.39 -36.42 1.11
CA THR A 213 -22.75 -36.95 -0.22
C THR A 213 -23.59 -38.23 -0.10
N PRO A 214 -24.78 -38.32 -0.71
CA PRO A 214 -25.44 -39.61 -0.98
C PRO A 214 -24.86 -40.30 -2.24
N PRO A 215 -25.11 -41.60 -2.47
CA PRO A 215 -24.60 -42.33 -3.63
C PRO A 215 -25.10 -41.74 -4.95
N ILE A 216 -24.23 -41.75 -5.96
CA ILE A 216 -24.42 -41.13 -7.28
C ILE A 216 -25.55 -41.84 -8.05
N ALA A 217 -26.63 -41.10 -8.34
CA ALA A 217 -27.51 -41.37 -9.48
C ALA A 217 -27.26 -40.30 -10.55
N GLN A 218 -26.81 -40.72 -11.74
CA GLN A 218 -26.63 -39.83 -12.89
C GLN A 218 -28.00 -39.43 -13.43
N GLY A 219 -28.48 -38.24 -13.07
CA GLY A 219 -29.64 -37.62 -13.69
C GLY A 219 -29.28 -36.90 -15.00
N PRO A 220 -30.21 -36.75 -15.95
CA PRO A 220 -29.94 -36.14 -17.26
C PRO A 220 -29.57 -34.66 -17.13
N GLN A 221 -28.63 -34.20 -17.96
CA GLN A 221 -28.27 -32.78 -18.05
C GLN A 221 -29.47 -31.93 -18.51
N PRO A 222 -29.71 -30.76 -17.90
CA PRO A 222 -30.72 -29.84 -18.38
C PRO A 222 -30.27 -29.19 -19.71
N PRO A 223 -31.21 -28.87 -20.61
CA PRO A 223 -30.88 -28.29 -21.91
C PRO A 223 -30.33 -26.87 -21.76
N ARG A 224 -29.34 -26.55 -22.60
CA ARG A 224 -28.82 -25.18 -22.76
C ARG A 224 -29.91 -24.28 -23.32
N ARG A 225 -30.08 -23.09 -22.74
CA ARG A 225 -31.00 -22.04 -23.22
C ARG A 225 -30.20 -20.79 -23.59
N ASP A 226 -30.36 -20.31 -24.82
CA ASP A 226 -29.58 -19.22 -25.44
C ASP A 226 -30.18 -17.81 -25.24
N THR A 227 -30.65 -17.48 -24.04
CA THR A 227 -31.07 -16.10 -23.71
C THR A 227 -30.06 -15.42 -22.79
N PRO A 228 -29.57 -14.20 -23.07
CA PRO A 228 -28.67 -13.49 -22.17
C PRO A 228 -29.35 -13.25 -20.83
N ARG A 229 -28.72 -13.69 -19.73
CA ARG A 229 -29.19 -13.44 -18.37
C ARG A 229 -28.29 -12.42 -17.69
N TRP A 230 -28.82 -11.64 -16.77
CA TRP A 230 -28.02 -10.82 -15.86
C TRP A 230 -27.94 -11.47 -14.48
N ALA A 231 -26.83 -11.27 -13.78
CA ALA A 231 -26.64 -11.83 -12.45
C ALA A 231 -27.38 -10.97 -11.41
N LEU A 232 -28.69 -11.17 -11.25
CA LEU A 232 -29.55 -10.46 -10.28
C LEU A 232 -28.98 -10.39 -8.85
N LYS A 233 -28.25 -11.43 -8.40
CA LYS A 233 -27.56 -11.44 -7.09
C LYS A 233 -26.43 -10.41 -6.96
N ARG A 234 -26.03 -9.78 -8.06
CA ARG A 234 -24.96 -8.78 -8.17
C ARG A 234 -25.51 -7.44 -8.67
N LEU A 235 -26.82 -7.24 -8.55
CA LEU A 235 -27.48 -5.97 -8.85
C LEU A 235 -26.95 -4.88 -7.91
N ASP A 236 -26.43 -3.82 -8.49
CA ASP A 236 -26.15 -2.57 -7.78
C ASP A 236 -27.39 -1.68 -7.86
N GLN A 237 -28.06 -1.48 -6.72
CA GLN A 237 -29.33 -0.75 -6.66
C GLN A 237 -29.15 0.76 -6.88
N GLU A 238 -28.01 1.33 -6.47
CA GLU A 238 -27.73 2.76 -6.67
C GLU A 238 -27.45 3.04 -8.14
N VAL A 239 -26.60 2.21 -8.78
CA VAL A 239 -26.30 2.34 -10.22
C VAL A 239 -27.52 2.05 -11.09
N LEU A 240 -28.41 1.13 -10.67
CA LEU A 240 -29.68 0.90 -11.37
C LEU A 240 -30.55 2.17 -11.37
N ALA A 241 -30.69 2.82 -10.22
CA ALA A 241 -31.50 4.03 -10.08
C ALA A 241 -30.90 5.19 -10.89
N GLU A 242 -29.58 5.36 -10.84
CA GLU A 242 -28.87 6.37 -11.64
C GLU A 242 -28.98 6.11 -13.14
N ALA A 243 -28.74 4.86 -13.59
CA ALA A 243 -28.81 4.50 -15.01
C ALA A 243 -30.22 4.65 -15.57
N ALA A 244 -31.25 4.26 -14.79
CA ALA A 244 -32.64 4.48 -15.17
C ALA A 244 -32.98 5.97 -15.28
N HIS A 245 -32.47 6.81 -14.37
CA HIS A 245 -32.66 8.26 -14.43
C HIS A 245 -31.93 8.89 -15.63
N VAL A 246 -30.77 8.37 -16.03
CA VAL A 246 -30.05 8.84 -17.21
C VAL A 246 -30.76 8.45 -18.50
N GLU A 247 -31.37 7.26 -18.57
CA GLU A 247 -32.16 6.86 -19.74
C GLU A 247 -33.41 7.73 -19.95
N THR A 248 -33.98 8.34 -18.89
CA THR A 248 -35.10 9.28 -19.06
C THR A 248 -34.69 10.64 -19.63
N TRP A 249 -33.38 10.92 -19.70
CA TRP A 249 -32.86 12.15 -20.32
C TRP A 249 -32.70 12.03 -21.83
N LEU A 250 -32.84 10.83 -22.39
CA LEU A 250 -32.84 10.61 -23.83
C LEU A 250 -34.17 11.11 -24.43
N PRO A 251 -34.15 11.78 -25.61
CA PRO A 251 -35.37 12.20 -26.28
C PRO A 251 -36.30 11.02 -26.54
N ALA A 252 -37.60 11.19 -26.31
CA ALA A 252 -38.60 10.17 -26.61
C ALA A 252 -38.55 9.81 -28.11
N ASP A 253 -38.39 8.53 -28.40
CA ASP A 253 -38.26 8.03 -29.77
C ASP A 253 -39.59 8.20 -30.53
N SER A 254 -39.53 8.77 -31.74
CA SER A 254 -40.71 9.22 -32.51
C SER A 254 -41.28 8.11 -33.41
N SER A 255 -40.93 6.85 -33.15
CA SER A 255 -41.39 5.71 -33.94
C SER A 255 -42.93 5.58 -33.90
N PRO A 256 -43.60 5.51 -35.06
CA PRO A 256 -45.06 5.40 -35.16
C PRO A 256 -45.59 3.97 -34.95
N SER A 257 -44.73 2.93 -34.93
CA SER A 257 -45.16 1.55 -34.71
C SER A 257 -44.98 1.09 -33.26
N ILE A 258 -45.92 0.26 -32.79
CA ILE A 258 -45.87 -0.34 -31.44
C ILE A 258 -44.62 -1.22 -31.31
N ASP A 259 -44.30 -2.01 -32.33
CA ASP A 259 -43.12 -2.89 -32.31
C ASP A 259 -41.80 -2.11 -32.23
N GLY A 260 -41.72 -0.94 -32.86
CA GLY A 260 -40.57 -0.04 -32.76
C GLY A 260 -40.40 0.53 -31.36
N ARG A 261 -41.51 0.91 -30.70
CA ARG A 261 -41.49 1.39 -29.31
C ARG A 261 -41.12 0.28 -28.31
N VAL A 262 -41.59 -0.94 -28.55
CA VAL A 262 -41.24 -2.11 -27.74
C VAL A 262 -39.75 -2.45 -27.88
N ALA A 263 -39.21 -2.41 -29.10
CA ALA A 263 -37.78 -2.62 -29.33
C ALA A 263 -36.91 -1.57 -28.63
N ALA A 264 -37.28 -0.29 -28.71
CA ALA A 264 -36.57 0.81 -28.04
C ALA A 264 -36.62 0.68 -26.51
N LEU A 265 -37.76 0.29 -25.94
CA LEU A 265 -37.90 0.02 -24.50
C LEU A 265 -37.03 -1.16 -24.05
N ILE A 266 -37.01 -2.25 -24.82
CA ILE A 266 -36.15 -3.40 -24.54
C ILE A 266 -34.67 -2.99 -24.59
N GLU A 267 -34.27 -2.15 -25.53
CA GLU A 267 -32.91 -1.65 -25.64
C GLU A 267 -32.52 -0.76 -24.45
N SER A 268 -33.41 0.15 -24.04
CA SER A 268 -33.20 1.00 -22.85
C SER A 268 -33.07 0.15 -21.57
N LEU A 269 -33.99 -0.79 -21.35
CA LEU A 269 -33.92 -1.72 -20.21
C LEU A 269 -32.65 -2.58 -20.26
N THR A 270 -32.21 -2.98 -21.46
CA THR A 270 -30.96 -3.72 -21.65
C THR A 270 -29.76 -2.88 -21.24
N ARG A 271 -29.70 -1.59 -21.58
CA ARG A 271 -28.63 -0.65 -21.17
C ARG A 271 -28.63 -0.41 -19.66
N VAL A 272 -29.79 -0.21 -19.05
CA VAL A 272 -29.93 -0.10 -17.58
C VAL A 272 -29.43 -1.37 -16.89
N CYS A 273 -29.82 -2.54 -17.40
CA CYS A 273 -29.41 -3.83 -16.85
C CYS A 273 -27.90 -4.10 -17.06
N ASP A 274 -27.31 -3.71 -18.18
CA ASP A 274 -25.88 -3.83 -18.43
C ASP A 274 -25.04 -2.88 -17.55
N ALA A 275 -25.57 -1.70 -17.22
CA ALA A 275 -24.93 -0.77 -16.30
C ALA A 275 -24.99 -1.26 -14.84
N SER A 276 -26.12 -1.82 -14.41
CA SER A 276 -26.36 -2.17 -13.01
C SER A 276 -25.95 -3.59 -12.62
N MET A 277 -25.74 -4.48 -13.60
CA MET A 277 -25.36 -5.87 -13.34
C MET A 277 -24.60 -6.53 -14.48
N PRO A 278 -23.68 -7.46 -14.18
CA PRO A 278 -22.96 -8.19 -15.20
C PRO A 278 -23.85 -9.28 -15.84
N ARG A 279 -23.68 -9.50 -17.15
CA ARG A 279 -24.28 -10.65 -17.84
C ARG A 279 -23.73 -11.98 -17.30
N GLN A 280 -24.60 -12.97 -17.14
CA GLN A 280 -24.29 -14.39 -16.98
C GLN A 280 -23.80 -14.93 -18.33
N GLY A 281 -22.52 -14.73 -18.61
CA GLY A 281 -21.83 -15.34 -19.74
C GLY A 281 -21.02 -16.59 -19.34
N PRO A 282 -20.45 -17.31 -20.33
CA PRO A 282 -19.44 -18.32 -20.05
C PRO A 282 -18.32 -17.68 -19.23
N VAL A 283 -17.74 -18.48 -18.33
CA VAL A 283 -16.66 -18.10 -17.41
C VAL A 283 -15.70 -17.12 -18.10
N PRO A 284 -15.42 -15.93 -17.51
CA PRO A 284 -14.46 -15.00 -18.11
C PRO A 284 -13.17 -15.77 -18.42
N LEU A 285 -12.53 -15.47 -19.57
CA LEU A 285 -11.19 -15.94 -19.94
C LEU A 285 -10.40 -16.20 -18.66
N ARG A 286 -10.07 -17.49 -18.39
CA ARG A 286 -9.47 -17.93 -17.12
C ARG A 286 -8.46 -16.87 -16.72
N LYS A 287 -8.68 -16.19 -15.59
CA LYS A 287 -7.75 -15.15 -15.17
C LYS A 287 -6.38 -15.81 -15.10
N HIS A 288 -5.44 -15.35 -15.92
CA HIS A 288 -4.06 -15.79 -15.81
C HIS A 288 -3.31 -14.74 -15.01
N VAL A 289 -2.24 -15.13 -14.33
CA VAL A 289 -1.34 -14.17 -13.70
C VAL A 289 -0.68 -13.31 -14.78
N TYR A 290 -0.37 -12.05 -14.47
CA TYR A 290 0.19 -11.03 -15.37
C TYR A 290 1.38 -11.43 -16.25
N TRP A 291 2.15 -12.44 -15.84
CA TRP A 291 3.34 -12.90 -16.56
C TRP A 291 3.08 -14.14 -17.42
N TRP A 292 1.86 -14.69 -17.38
CA TRP A 292 1.50 -15.88 -18.14
C TRP A 292 1.25 -15.54 -19.61
N SER A 293 1.80 -16.35 -20.50
CA SER A 293 1.65 -16.21 -21.95
C SER A 293 1.42 -17.57 -22.61
N ALA A 294 0.93 -17.55 -23.85
CA ALA A 294 0.83 -18.76 -24.68
C ALA A 294 2.18 -19.47 -24.85
N GLU A 295 3.28 -18.71 -24.96
CA GLU A 295 4.65 -19.25 -25.01
C GLU A 295 5.02 -20.01 -23.73
N ILE A 296 4.76 -19.42 -22.55
CA ILE A 296 5.04 -20.08 -21.27
C ILE A 296 4.16 -21.32 -21.08
N ALA A 297 2.90 -21.26 -21.53
CA ALA A 297 2.03 -22.43 -21.54
C ALA A 297 2.59 -23.55 -22.44
N ALA A 298 3.09 -23.22 -23.63
CA ALA A 298 3.73 -24.18 -24.54
C ALA A 298 5.00 -24.78 -23.91
N LEU A 299 5.86 -23.96 -23.28
CA LEU A 299 7.05 -24.44 -22.56
C LEU A 299 6.69 -25.35 -21.39
N ARG A 300 5.59 -25.08 -20.68
CA ARG A 300 5.08 -25.97 -19.63
C ARG A 300 4.67 -27.33 -20.21
N THR A 301 3.99 -27.35 -21.36
CA THR A 301 3.61 -28.58 -22.06
C THR A 301 4.84 -29.38 -22.49
N VAL A 302 5.85 -28.73 -23.07
CA VAL A 302 7.12 -29.37 -23.46
C VAL A 302 7.83 -29.97 -22.25
N CYS A 303 7.89 -29.23 -21.14
CA CYS A 303 8.49 -29.70 -19.88
C CYS A 303 7.76 -30.94 -19.33
N VAL A 304 6.42 -30.91 -19.28
CA VAL A 304 5.60 -32.07 -18.86
C VAL A 304 5.83 -33.26 -19.79
N ALA A 305 5.90 -33.06 -21.10
CA ALA A 305 6.15 -34.14 -22.07
C ALA A 305 7.55 -34.76 -21.87
N ALA A 306 8.59 -33.95 -21.65
CA ALA A 306 9.95 -34.42 -21.36
C ALA A 306 10.00 -35.21 -20.05
N ARG A 307 9.34 -34.71 -18.99
CA ARG A 307 9.20 -35.41 -17.71
C ARG A 307 8.51 -36.76 -17.87
N ARG A 308 7.40 -36.82 -18.61
CA ARG A 308 6.67 -38.08 -18.88
C ARG A 308 7.55 -39.09 -19.61
N ARG A 309 8.34 -38.67 -20.60
CA ARG A 309 9.29 -39.55 -21.31
C ARG A 309 10.33 -40.13 -20.36
N TYR A 310 10.96 -39.29 -19.54
CA TYR A 310 11.94 -39.70 -18.53
C TYR A 310 11.33 -40.68 -17.50
N GLN A 311 10.16 -40.35 -16.94
CA GLN A 311 9.50 -41.20 -15.94
C GLN A 311 9.03 -42.56 -16.52
N ARG A 312 8.54 -42.59 -17.77
CA ARG A 312 8.19 -43.85 -18.44
C ARG A 312 9.41 -44.74 -18.64
N GLN A 313 10.55 -44.18 -19.00
CA GLN A 313 11.80 -44.95 -19.14
C GLN A 313 12.21 -45.56 -17.79
N ARG A 314 12.13 -44.81 -16.69
CA ARG A 314 12.44 -45.32 -15.33
C ARG A 314 11.55 -46.47 -14.87
N ARG A 315 10.31 -46.54 -15.35
CA ARG A 315 9.35 -47.59 -15.00
C ARG A 315 9.58 -48.89 -15.80
N ARG A 316 10.48 -48.92 -16.78
CA ARG A 316 10.78 -50.13 -17.56
C ARG A 316 11.63 -51.12 -16.75
N ARG A 317 11.37 -52.42 -16.96
CA ARG A 317 12.11 -53.52 -16.30
C ARG A 317 13.58 -53.59 -16.73
N ARG A 318 13.89 -53.31 -18.00
CA ARG A 318 15.26 -53.16 -18.52
C ARG A 318 15.61 -51.68 -18.58
N ARG A 319 16.62 -51.27 -17.82
CA ARG A 319 17.12 -49.88 -17.78
C ARG A 319 18.26 -49.73 -18.77
N ASP A 320 18.18 -48.69 -19.58
CA ASP A 320 19.28 -48.21 -20.42
C ASP A 320 19.74 -46.88 -19.84
N GLU A 321 20.92 -46.89 -19.22
CA GLU A 321 21.49 -45.73 -18.51
C GLU A 321 21.79 -44.57 -19.46
N THR A 322 22.14 -44.85 -20.71
CA THR A 322 22.46 -43.81 -21.70
C THR A 322 21.19 -43.07 -22.13
N VAL A 323 20.12 -43.81 -22.41
CA VAL A 323 18.81 -43.26 -22.75
C VAL A 323 18.19 -42.54 -21.55
N GLU A 324 18.32 -43.10 -20.34
CA GLU A 324 17.83 -42.46 -19.12
C GLU A 324 18.54 -41.11 -18.87
N THR A 325 19.87 -41.07 -19.01
CA THR A 325 20.66 -39.84 -18.84
C THR A 325 20.32 -38.78 -19.89
N SER A 326 20.16 -39.18 -21.15
CA SER A 326 19.73 -38.30 -22.24
C SER A 326 18.34 -37.67 -21.98
N LEU A 327 17.36 -38.49 -21.57
CA LEU A 327 16.02 -38.02 -21.23
C LEU A 327 16.00 -37.12 -19.98
N LEU A 328 16.86 -37.40 -18.99
CA LEU A 328 17.03 -36.54 -17.82
C LEU A 328 17.61 -35.17 -18.21
N ASN A 329 18.61 -35.14 -19.08
CA ASN A 329 19.20 -33.90 -19.58
C ASN A 329 18.19 -33.07 -20.40
N ALA A 330 17.41 -33.73 -21.27
CA ALA A 330 16.32 -33.08 -21.99
C ALA A 330 15.25 -32.49 -21.05
N TYR A 331 14.88 -33.20 -19.99
CA TYR A 331 13.97 -32.69 -18.96
C TYR A 331 14.58 -31.50 -18.20
N LYS A 332 15.85 -31.56 -17.80
CA LYS A 332 16.56 -30.44 -17.14
C LYS A 332 16.60 -29.19 -18.04
N ALA A 333 16.87 -29.35 -19.33
CA ALA A 333 16.87 -28.27 -20.30
C ALA A 333 15.48 -27.63 -20.42
N ALA A 334 14.42 -28.42 -20.63
CA ALA A 334 13.05 -27.91 -20.70
C ALA A 334 12.61 -27.21 -19.40
N ARG A 335 13.01 -27.74 -18.23
CA ARG A 335 12.79 -27.11 -16.92
C ARG A 335 13.49 -25.76 -16.80
N HIS A 336 14.73 -25.67 -17.28
CA HIS A 336 15.52 -24.44 -17.29
C HIS A 336 14.89 -23.39 -18.22
N ASP A 337 14.45 -23.77 -19.41
CA ASP A 337 13.84 -22.86 -20.38
C ASP A 337 12.49 -22.32 -19.90
N LEU A 338 11.63 -23.19 -19.33
CA LEU A 338 10.40 -22.74 -18.66
C LEU A 338 10.71 -21.74 -17.53
N SER A 339 11.68 -22.06 -16.68
CA SER A 339 12.08 -21.19 -15.56
C SER A 339 12.63 -19.84 -16.04
N ARG A 340 13.39 -19.85 -17.15
CA ARG A 340 13.97 -18.67 -17.81
C ARG A 340 12.87 -17.80 -18.41
N ALA A 341 11.92 -18.37 -19.15
CA ALA A 341 10.81 -17.65 -19.76
C ALA A 341 9.93 -16.97 -18.71
N ILE A 342 9.59 -17.67 -17.61
CA ILE A 342 8.85 -17.07 -16.47
C ILE A 342 9.66 -15.91 -15.86
N ARG A 343 10.99 -16.01 -15.80
CA ARG A 343 11.83 -14.91 -15.30
C ARG A 343 11.77 -13.69 -16.21
N VAL A 344 12.01 -13.89 -17.50
CA VAL A 344 12.01 -12.82 -18.51
C VAL A 344 10.64 -12.13 -18.57
N ALA A 345 9.54 -12.88 -18.59
CA ALA A 345 8.19 -12.30 -18.61
C ALA A 345 7.89 -11.45 -17.37
N LYS A 346 8.31 -11.90 -16.19
CA LYS A 346 8.16 -11.12 -14.94
C LYS A 346 9.03 -9.86 -14.92
N ASP A 347 10.24 -9.95 -15.45
CA ASP A 347 11.16 -8.80 -15.53
C ASP A 347 10.63 -7.75 -16.53
N ARG A 348 10.11 -8.18 -17.68
CA ARG A 348 9.44 -7.29 -18.66
C ARG A 348 8.20 -6.62 -18.09
N ALA A 349 7.28 -7.37 -17.49
CA ALA A 349 6.09 -6.80 -16.86
C ALA A 349 6.43 -5.79 -15.75
N ARG A 350 7.54 -6.02 -15.06
CA ARG A 350 8.08 -5.08 -14.07
C ARG A 350 8.58 -3.80 -14.72
N GLU A 351 9.33 -3.89 -15.81
CA GLU A 351 9.80 -2.72 -16.57
C GLU A 351 8.63 -1.88 -17.09
N GLU A 352 7.62 -2.53 -17.68
CA GLU A 352 6.39 -1.88 -18.15
C GLU A 352 5.65 -1.16 -17.02
N LEU A 353 5.54 -1.78 -15.83
CA LEU A 353 4.95 -1.14 -14.65
C LEU A 353 5.73 0.11 -14.23
N ILE A 354 7.06 0.04 -14.18
CA ILE A 354 7.89 1.18 -13.77
C ILE A 354 7.85 2.28 -14.82
N ASP A 355 7.82 1.93 -16.10
CA ASP A 355 7.70 2.88 -17.18
C ASP A 355 6.35 3.60 -17.13
N SER A 356 5.26 2.88 -16.86
CA SER A 356 3.94 3.48 -16.60
C SER A 356 3.98 4.48 -15.43
N LEU A 357 4.73 4.17 -14.37
CA LEU A 357 4.88 5.04 -13.20
C LEU A 357 5.75 6.28 -13.48
N ASN A 358 6.70 6.17 -14.41
CA ASN A 358 7.50 7.30 -14.84
C ASN A 358 6.71 8.25 -15.76
N ARG A 359 5.84 7.69 -16.62
CA ARG A 359 4.93 8.44 -17.48
C ARG A 359 3.83 9.12 -16.68
N ASP A 360 3.19 8.37 -15.79
CA ASP A 360 2.14 8.86 -14.89
C ASP A 360 2.41 8.38 -13.44
N PRO A 361 3.02 9.24 -12.60
CA PRO A 361 3.23 8.95 -11.19
C PRO A 361 1.95 8.68 -10.40
N TRP A 362 0.79 9.11 -10.90
CA TRP A 362 -0.52 8.98 -10.25
C TRP A 362 -1.36 7.83 -10.81
N GLY A 363 -0.83 7.11 -11.80
CA GLY A 363 -1.53 6.07 -12.52
C GLY A 363 -1.80 4.82 -11.69
N ARG A 364 -2.09 3.73 -12.40
CA ARG A 364 -2.50 2.45 -11.80
C ARG A 364 -1.62 1.98 -10.62
N PRO A 365 -0.28 2.03 -10.67
CA PRO A 365 0.55 1.55 -9.55
C PRO A 365 0.37 2.40 -8.28
N TYR A 366 0.22 3.72 -8.42
CA TYR A 366 -0.07 4.62 -7.30
C TYR A 366 -1.44 4.35 -6.71
N LEU A 367 -2.48 4.28 -7.55
CA LEU A 367 -3.85 3.99 -7.11
C LEU A 367 -3.93 2.66 -6.36
N MET A 368 -3.25 1.63 -6.86
CA MET A 368 -3.17 0.32 -6.21
C MET A 368 -2.61 0.40 -4.80
N VAL A 369 -1.43 1.01 -4.66
CA VAL A 369 -0.72 1.13 -3.37
C VAL A 369 -1.48 2.01 -2.39
N ARG A 370 -2.28 2.96 -2.89
CA ARG A 370 -3.13 3.83 -2.08
C ARG A 370 -4.50 3.24 -1.75
N GLY A 371 -4.80 2.01 -2.21
CA GLY A 371 -6.12 1.41 -2.04
C GLY A 371 -7.22 2.17 -2.78
N LYS A 372 -6.85 2.90 -3.84
CA LYS A 372 -7.73 3.71 -4.68
C LYS A 372 -8.04 3.05 -6.04
N LEU A 373 -7.51 1.85 -6.29
CA LEU A 373 -7.86 1.07 -7.47
C LEU A 373 -9.25 0.46 -7.23
N ARG A 374 -10.31 1.18 -7.66
CA ARG A 374 -11.66 0.64 -7.67
C ARG A 374 -11.72 -0.48 -8.72
N ALA A 375 -12.35 -1.61 -8.38
CA ALA A 375 -12.76 -2.58 -9.38
C ALA A 375 -13.82 -1.89 -10.24
N GLN A 376 -13.52 -1.64 -11.52
CA GLN A 376 -14.40 -0.88 -12.40
C GLN A 376 -15.83 -1.46 -12.40
N ALA A 377 -16.81 -0.63 -12.05
CA ALA A 377 -17.54 0.04 -13.11
C ALA A 377 -16.74 1.30 -13.49
N ALA A 378 -16.64 1.62 -14.78
CA ALA A 378 -16.20 2.96 -15.17
C ALA A 378 -17.13 3.98 -14.47
N PRO A 379 -16.65 5.12 -13.97
CA PRO A 379 -17.55 6.18 -13.55
C PRO A 379 -18.49 6.48 -14.72
N LEU A 380 -19.79 6.69 -14.49
CA LEU A 380 -20.77 6.99 -15.53
C LEU A 380 -20.25 8.03 -16.55
N THR A 381 -19.48 9.02 -16.08
CA THR A 381 -18.84 10.05 -16.91
C THR A 381 -17.83 9.57 -17.95
N GLN A 382 -17.25 8.38 -17.80
CA GLN A 382 -16.39 7.76 -18.82
C GLN A 382 -17.17 7.02 -19.91
N SER A 383 -18.42 6.64 -19.66
CA SER A 383 -19.33 6.03 -20.64
C SER A 383 -20.26 7.06 -21.30
N LEU A 384 -20.35 8.28 -20.77
CA LEU A 384 -21.13 9.35 -21.38
C LEU A 384 -20.45 9.87 -22.66
N PRO A 385 -21.21 10.15 -23.73
CA PRO A 385 -20.68 10.80 -24.94
C PRO A 385 -19.95 12.10 -24.57
N PRO A 386 -18.77 12.39 -25.15
CA PRO A 386 -17.97 13.58 -24.82
C PRO A 386 -18.70 14.92 -25.03
N GLN A 387 -19.77 14.93 -25.83
CA GLN A 387 -20.65 16.08 -26.02
C GLN A 387 -21.56 16.28 -24.81
N LEU A 388 -22.19 15.21 -24.30
CA LEU A 388 -23.06 15.27 -23.12
C LEU A 388 -22.30 15.68 -21.85
N VAL A 389 -21.07 15.21 -21.68
CA VAL A 389 -20.19 15.65 -20.58
C VAL A 389 -19.86 17.13 -20.71
N ARG A 390 -19.59 17.61 -21.93
CA ARG A 390 -19.33 19.03 -22.18
C ARG A 390 -20.57 19.87 -21.89
N GLU A 391 -21.74 19.46 -22.38
CA GLU A 391 -23.02 20.12 -22.13
C GLU A 391 -23.36 20.19 -20.64
N ALA A 392 -23.22 19.08 -19.91
CA ALA A 392 -23.44 19.03 -18.47
C ALA A 392 -22.45 19.92 -17.70
N VAL A 393 -21.16 19.93 -18.07
CA VAL A 393 -20.17 20.81 -17.45
C VAL A 393 -20.46 22.27 -17.78
N THR A 394 -20.83 22.62 -19.02
CA THR A 394 -21.21 23.99 -19.39
C THR A 394 -22.54 24.42 -18.79
N SER A 395 -23.45 23.49 -18.50
CA SER A 395 -24.74 23.77 -17.85
C SER A 395 -24.59 23.96 -16.34
N LEU A 396 -23.82 23.08 -15.67
CA LEU A 396 -23.60 23.13 -14.22
C LEU A 396 -22.54 24.17 -13.82
N PHE A 397 -21.60 24.45 -14.72
CA PHE A 397 -20.53 25.43 -14.55
C PHE A 397 -20.43 26.33 -15.80
N PRO A 398 -21.43 27.18 -16.06
CA PRO A 398 -21.41 28.07 -17.21
C PRO A 398 -20.14 28.93 -17.19
N HIS A 399 -19.47 28.99 -18.35
CA HIS A 399 -18.35 29.88 -18.55
C HIS A 399 -18.81 31.31 -18.28
N LYS A 400 -18.44 31.86 -17.12
CA LYS A 400 -18.44 33.30 -16.95
C LYS A 400 -17.41 33.85 -17.93
N GLU A 401 -17.87 34.56 -18.94
CA GLU A 401 -17.01 35.47 -19.69
C GLU A 401 -16.24 36.33 -18.70
N ALA A 402 -14.98 36.60 -19.03
CA ALA A 402 -14.09 37.38 -18.20
C ALA A 402 -14.67 38.78 -17.98
N HIS A 403 -15.36 38.99 -16.86
CA HIS A 403 -15.55 40.34 -16.36
C HIS A 403 -14.17 40.86 -15.94
N PRO A 404 -13.66 41.95 -16.54
CA PRO A 404 -12.53 42.65 -15.96
C PRO A 404 -12.94 43.09 -14.53
N PRO A 405 -12.02 43.03 -13.55
CA PRO A 405 -12.32 43.52 -12.21
C PRO A 405 -12.83 44.97 -12.33
N PRO A 406 -13.90 45.36 -11.61
CA PRO A 406 -14.43 46.71 -11.72
C PRO A 406 -13.32 47.69 -11.32
N TYR A 407 -12.85 48.41 -12.34
CA TYR A 407 -11.99 49.57 -12.23
C TYR A 407 -12.70 50.56 -11.29
N ARG A 408 -12.05 50.97 -10.19
CA ARG A 408 -12.53 52.08 -9.36
C ARG A 408 -12.41 53.35 -10.19
N VAL A 409 -13.55 53.88 -10.63
CA VAL A 409 -13.64 55.29 -11.04
C VAL A 409 -13.62 56.12 -9.76
N PRO A 410 -12.72 57.11 -9.61
CA PRO A 410 -12.75 58.03 -8.48
C PRO A 410 -13.98 58.92 -8.60
N ARG A 411 -14.76 59.08 -7.51
CA ARG A 411 -15.83 60.08 -7.47
C ARG A 411 -15.40 61.22 -6.57
N ASP A 412 -15.11 62.34 -7.21
CA ASP A 412 -15.03 63.67 -6.63
C ASP A 412 -16.34 64.05 -5.95
N GLY A 413 -16.23 64.87 -4.91
CA GLY A 413 -17.33 65.22 -4.01
C GLY A 413 -18.27 66.31 -4.54
N SER A 414 -19.51 66.25 -4.06
CA SER A 414 -20.29 67.37 -3.48
C SER A 414 -21.71 66.86 -3.13
N PRO A 415 -22.42 67.53 -2.18
CA PRO A 415 -23.60 67.00 -1.48
C PRO A 415 -24.94 67.45 -2.12
N GLU A 416 -26.06 67.16 -1.43
CA GLU A 416 -27.47 67.64 -1.61
C GLU A 416 -28.44 66.62 -2.25
N THR A 417 -29.70 66.41 -1.83
CA THR A 417 -30.59 66.83 -0.71
C THR A 417 -31.90 66.01 -0.81
N GLY A 418 -32.66 65.91 0.30
CA GLY A 418 -34.12 65.64 0.33
C GLY A 418 -34.50 64.20 0.69
N GLU A 419 -35.47 63.89 1.56
CA GLU A 419 -36.48 64.63 2.33
C GLU A 419 -36.88 63.75 3.53
N ASP A 420 -37.26 64.35 4.66
CA ASP A 420 -37.78 63.65 5.85
C ASP A 420 -39.17 63.05 5.61
N ILE A 421 -39.35 61.76 5.97
CA ILE A 421 -40.65 61.07 6.05
C ILE A 421 -40.93 60.72 7.52
N ALA A 422 -42.13 61.03 7.98
CA ALA A 422 -42.58 60.85 9.37
C ALA A 422 -42.58 59.37 9.83
N PRO A 423 -42.32 59.09 11.12
CA PRO A 423 -42.17 57.73 11.65
C PRO A 423 -43.48 56.92 11.72
N VAL A 424 -43.39 55.67 11.27
CA VAL A 424 -44.44 54.65 11.22
C VAL A 424 -44.83 54.15 12.61
N SER A 425 -46.13 53.94 12.84
CA SER A 425 -46.64 53.51 14.15
C SER A 425 -46.40 52.01 14.43
N PRO A 426 -46.30 51.58 15.71
CA PRO A 426 -46.05 50.18 16.08
C PRO A 426 -47.08 49.17 15.56
N ALA A 427 -48.32 49.61 15.28
CA ALA A 427 -49.37 48.75 14.74
C ALA A 427 -49.15 48.43 13.25
N GLU A 428 -48.63 49.38 12.47
CA GLU A 428 -48.28 49.17 11.06
C GLU A 428 -47.04 48.27 10.91
N PHE A 429 -46.09 48.36 11.85
CA PHE A 429 -44.93 47.48 11.92
C PHE A 429 -45.30 46.02 12.20
N GLY A 430 -46.30 45.78 13.07
CA GLY A 430 -46.81 44.44 13.37
C GLY A 430 -47.50 43.76 12.18
N ALA A 431 -48.28 44.52 11.40
CA ALA A 431 -48.99 44.01 10.23
C ALA A 431 -48.05 43.72 9.03
N ALA A 432 -46.95 44.46 8.89
CA ALA A 432 -45.93 44.23 7.87
C ALA A 432 -45.15 42.93 8.09
N ILE A 433 -44.85 42.58 9.35
CA ILE A 433 -44.11 41.36 9.72
C ILE A 433 -44.90 40.08 9.39
N GLN A 434 -46.24 40.08 9.54
CA GLN A 434 -47.06 38.93 9.17
C GLN A 434 -47.14 38.74 7.64
N ARG A 435 -47.23 39.85 6.87
CA ARG A 435 -47.26 39.79 5.40
C ARG A 435 -45.93 39.32 4.79
N LEU A 436 -44.79 39.63 5.43
CA LEU A 436 -43.45 39.19 5.02
C LEU A 436 -43.17 37.68 5.26
N ARG A 437 -44.05 36.95 5.95
CA ARG A 437 -43.94 35.48 6.13
C ARG A 437 -44.46 34.68 4.93
N ALA A 438 -45.24 35.28 4.03
CA ALA A 438 -46.10 34.54 3.09
C ALA A 438 -45.64 34.46 1.62
N LYS A 439 -44.52 35.08 1.20
CA LYS A 439 -44.07 35.03 -0.21
C LYS A 439 -42.59 34.67 -0.38
N ARG A 440 -42.33 33.68 -1.26
CA ARG A 440 -41.02 33.34 -1.82
C ARG A 440 -40.91 33.98 -3.21
N THR A 441 -39.90 34.82 -3.46
CA THR A 441 -39.47 35.19 -4.82
C THR A 441 -38.00 35.63 -4.83
N ALA A 442 -37.41 35.63 -6.02
CA ALA A 442 -36.01 35.31 -6.33
C ALA A 442 -34.93 36.38 -5.98
N PRO A 443 -33.65 35.97 -5.92
CA PRO A 443 -32.49 36.77 -5.47
C PRO A 443 -31.89 37.65 -6.57
N GLY A 444 -31.22 38.74 -6.17
CA GLY A 444 -30.35 39.54 -7.04
C GLY A 444 -28.97 38.88 -7.28
N PRO A 445 -28.08 39.52 -8.06
CA PRO A 445 -26.90 38.90 -8.72
C PRO A 445 -25.82 38.22 -7.83
N ASP A 446 -25.96 38.27 -6.50
CA ASP A 446 -25.10 37.60 -5.51
C ASP A 446 -25.80 36.40 -4.83
N GLY A 447 -27.07 36.13 -5.14
CA GLY A 447 -27.81 34.96 -4.68
C GLY A 447 -28.28 34.98 -3.21
N ILE A 448 -28.00 36.02 -2.43
CA ILE A 448 -28.36 36.08 -1.00
C ILE A 448 -29.74 36.77 -0.81
N PRO A 449 -30.75 36.08 -0.25
CA PRO A 449 -32.02 36.71 0.12
C PRO A 449 -31.81 37.65 1.33
N GLY A 450 -32.33 38.88 1.26
CA GLY A 450 -32.17 39.94 2.28
C GLY A 450 -32.69 39.62 3.69
N ARG A 451 -33.30 38.45 3.90
CA ARG A 451 -33.78 37.98 5.21
C ARG A 451 -32.68 37.43 6.13
N VAL A 452 -31.46 37.24 5.63
CA VAL A 452 -30.35 36.66 6.40
C VAL A 452 -29.44 37.72 7.04
N LEU A 453 -29.37 38.94 6.48
CA LEU A 453 -28.56 40.03 7.04
C LEU A 453 -29.24 40.79 8.20
N VAL A 454 -30.57 40.71 8.31
CA VAL A 454 -31.35 41.54 9.25
C VAL A 454 -31.62 40.86 10.61
N LEU A 455 -31.41 39.55 10.77
CA LEU A 455 -31.77 38.83 12.00
C LEU A 455 -30.60 38.42 12.91
N THR A 456 -29.35 38.71 12.56
CA THR A 456 -28.23 38.12 13.30
C THR A 456 -27.11 39.03 13.76
N ALA A 457 -27.20 40.35 13.50
CA ALA A 457 -26.14 41.28 13.84
C ALA A 457 -25.97 41.60 15.34
N ASP A 458 -26.98 41.46 16.22
CA ASP A 458 -26.88 42.16 17.53
C ASP A 458 -27.19 41.41 18.84
N ILE A 459 -26.97 40.09 18.93
CA ILE A 459 -26.68 39.48 20.25
C ILE A 459 -25.67 38.34 20.08
N LEU A 460 -24.40 38.68 19.84
CA LEU A 460 -23.30 37.79 20.22
C LEU A 460 -23.11 37.96 21.72
N ILE A 461 -23.31 36.88 22.48
CA ILE A 461 -22.95 36.84 23.90
C ILE A 461 -21.49 37.31 24.01
N ARG A 462 -21.22 38.36 24.80
CA ARG A 462 -19.84 38.85 24.97
C ARG A 462 -18.96 37.69 25.44
N GLY A 463 -17.83 37.48 24.75
CA GLY A 463 -16.94 36.35 25.01
C GLY A 463 -17.27 35.09 24.22
N VAL A 464 -18.25 35.09 23.32
CA VAL A 464 -18.53 33.99 22.38
C VAL A 464 -18.24 34.44 20.95
N ASP A 465 -17.44 33.65 20.24
CA ASP A 465 -17.19 33.81 18.80
C ASP A 465 -17.60 32.54 18.05
N VAL A 466 -18.03 32.71 16.80
CA VAL A 466 -18.48 31.62 15.94
C VAL A 466 -17.73 31.68 14.62
N THR A 467 -17.11 30.57 14.23
CA THR A 467 -16.46 30.39 12.92
C THR A 467 -17.10 29.21 12.20
N CYS A 468 -17.58 29.42 10.98
CA CYS A 468 -18.24 28.38 10.20
C CYS A 468 -17.44 28.05 8.93
N TYR A 469 -17.27 26.76 8.67
CA TYR A 469 -16.93 26.17 7.38
C TYR A 469 -18.13 25.34 6.90
N ALA A 470 -18.11 24.90 5.63
CA ALA A 470 -19.25 24.22 5.01
C ALA A 470 -19.88 23.10 5.87
N ASP A 471 -19.04 22.25 6.47
CA ASP A 471 -19.48 21.10 7.29
C ASP A 471 -19.11 21.22 8.78
N ASP A 472 -18.22 22.15 9.14
CA ASP A 472 -17.65 22.28 10.49
C ASP A 472 -17.99 23.67 11.07
N THR A 473 -18.68 23.72 12.20
CA THR A 473 -18.93 24.98 12.95
C THR A 473 -18.20 24.94 14.28
N LEU A 474 -17.35 25.94 14.53
CA LEU A 474 -16.62 26.12 15.77
C LEU A 474 -17.25 27.26 16.57
N VAL A 475 -17.60 26.98 17.82
CA VAL A 475 -17.99 27.99 18.81
C VAL A 475 -16.88 28.08 19.84
N THR A 476 -16.33 29.27 20.02
CA THR A 476 -15.31 29.54 21.05
C THR A 476 -15.89 30.44 22.12
N ALA A 477 -15.65 30.11 23.38
CA ALA A 477 -16.09 30.90 24.52
C ALA A 477 -14.91 31.23 25.45
N SER A 478 -14.84 32.48 25.88
CA SER A 478 -13.79 33.03 26.73
C SER A 478 -14.41 33.66 27.98
N GLY A 479 -13.86 33.34 29.15
CA GLY A 479 -14.32 33.79 30.46
C GLY A 479 -13.21 33.67 31.51
N ALA A 480 -13.41 34.25 32.69
CA ALA A 480 -12.43 34.25 33.77
C ALA A 480 -12.31 32.88 34.47
N THR A 481 -13.35 32.05 34.39
CA THR A 481 -13.36 30.69 34.98
C THR A 481 -13.85 29.63 33.99
N HIS A 482 -13.45 28.36 34.19
CA HIS A 482 -13.93 27.23 33.37
C HIS A 482 -15.47 27.10 33.40
N ARG A 483 -16.10 27.43 34.54
CA ARG A 483 -17.56 27.37 34.68
C ARG A 483 -18.23 28.46 33.84
N GLU A 484 -17.70 29.68 33.89
CA GLU A 484 -18.17 30.79 33.06
C GLU A 484 -18.02 30.46 31.57
N CYS A 485 -16.86 29.95 31.14
CA CYS A 485 -16.66 29.54 29.76
C CYS A 485 -17.66 28.45 29.32
N ALA A 486 -17.98 27.48 30.19
CA ALA A 486 -18.95 26.42 29.88
C ALA A 486 -20.38 26.98 29.71
N ILE A 487 -20.77 27.96 30.55
CA ILE A 487 -22.07 28.64 30.45
C ILE A 487 -22.15 29.42 29.14
N LEU A 488 -21.12 30.23 28.84
CA LEU A 488 -21.04 31.01 27.61
C LEU A 488 -21.03 30.11 26.36
N ALA A 489 -20.26 29.01 26.38
CA ALA A 489 -20.24 28.04 25.30
C ALA A 489 -21.61 27.37 25.12
N THR A 490 -22.30 27.01 26.20
CA THR A 490 -23.64 26.41 26.15
C THR A 490 -24.64 27.34 25.49
N ALA A 491 -24.67 28.60 25.92
CA ALA A 491 -25.56 29.60 25.35
C ALA A 491 -25.20 29.90 23.88
N GLY A 492 -23.91 29.98 23.54
CA GLY A 492 -23.44 30.16 22.17
C GLY A 492 -23.81 29.02 21.23
N VAL A 493 -23.56 27.77 21.65
CA VAL A 493 -23.93 26.59 20.87
C VAL A 493 -25.45 26.47 20.73
N ALA A 494 -26.23 26.75 21.78
CA ALA A 494 -27.69 26.75 21.70
C ALA A 494 -28.22 27.78 20.69
N GLN A 495 -27.62 28.98 20.63
CA GLN A 495 -27.97 30.01 19.66
C GLN A 495 -27.65 29.58 18.23
N VAL A 496 -26.46 29.03 18.00
CA VAL A 496 -26.05 28.50 16.68
C VAL A 496 -26.98 27.39 16.23
N VAL A 497 -27.27 26.42 17.10
CA VAL A 497 -28.21 25.31 16.82
C VAL A 497 -29.60 25.83 16.51
N GLY A 498 -30.11 26.80 17.27
CA GLY A 498 -31.40 27.44 17.02
C GLY A 498 -31.47 28.11 15.64
N ARG A 499 -30.40 28.80 15.24
CA ARG A 499 -30.29 29.43 13.91
C ARG A 499 -30.22 28.40 12.79
N ILE A 500 -29.43 27.35 12.94
CA ILE A 500 -29.34 26.27 11.94
C ILE A 500 -30.70 25.56 11.78
N ARG A 501 -31.41 25.32 12.90
CA ARG A 501 -32.80 24.79 12.88
C ARG A 501 -33.77 25.74 12.18
N ALA A 502 -33.65 27.04 12.38
CA ALA A 502 -34.49 28.03 11.69
C ALA A 502 -34.25 28.06 10.17
N LEU A 503 -33.10 27.59 9.70
CA LEU A 503 -32.80 27.38 8.27
C LEU A 503 -33.32 26.03 7.74
N GLY A 504 -34.01 25.24 8.57
CA GLY A 504 -34.53 23.92 8.20
C GLY A 504 -33.48 22.81 8.25
N LEU A 505 -32.33 23.04 8.89
CA LEU A 505 -31.23 22.07 9.02
C LEU A 505 -31.16 21.51 10.45
N GLU A 506 -30.68 20.28 10.58
CA GLU A 506 -30.50 19.63 11.88
C GLU A 506 -29.02 19.46 12.21
N VAL A 507 -28.63 19.82 13.45
CA VAL A 507 -27.26 19.65 13.95
C VAL A 507 -27.14 18.31 14.65
N ALA A 508 -26.16 17.49 14.24
CA ALA A 508 -25.82 16.24 14.89
C ALA A 508 -25.05 16.48 16.20
N LEU A 509 -25.75 16.94 17.25
CA LEU A 509 -25.16 17.28 18.55
C LEU A 509 -24.38 16.13 19.21
N GLN A 510 -24.80 14.89 18.97
CA GLN A 510 -24.11 13.70 19.48
C GLN A 510 -22.70 13.49 18.91
N LYS A 511 -22.40 14.10 17.75
CA LYS A 511 -21.08 14.10 17.12
C LYS A 511 -20.25 15.33 17.48
N SER A 512 -20.83 16.28 18.23
CA SER A 512 -20.14 17.50 18.62
C SER A 512 -19.12 17.18 19.71
N GLU A 513 -17.93 17.77 19.59
CA GLU A 513 -16.83 17.63 20.53
C GLU A 513 -16.58 18.98 21.22
N ALA A 514 -16.13 18.98 22.47
CA ALA A 514 -15.75 20.19 23.20
C ALA A 514 -14.39 20.01 23.88
N LEU A 515 -13.62 21.10 23.96
CA LEU A 515 -12.27 21.13 24.54
C LEU A 515 -12.07 22.42 25.33
N PHE A 516 -11.40 22.32 26.48
CA PHE A 516 -10.90 23.49 27.21
C PHE A 516 -9.41 23.73 26.95
N PHE A 517 -9.05 24.97 26.66
CA PHE A 517 -7.67 25.43 26.72
C PHE A 517 -7.28 25.83 28.14
N HIS A 518 -6.13 25.35 28.60
CA HIS A 518 -5.69 25.53 29.97
C HIS A 518 -4.16 25.53 30.09
N GLY A 519 -3.66 26.24 31.12
CA GLY A 519 -2.23 26.27 31.42
C GLY A 519 -1.72 24.95 32.04
N PRO A 520 -0.38 24.75 32.12
CA PRO A 520 0.20 23.49 32.60
C PRO A 520 -0.21 23.08 34.03
N ARG A 521 -0.54 24.06 34.89
CA ARG A 521 -0.90 23.87 36.31
C ARG A 521 -2.40 23.97 36.59
N ARG A 522 -3.23 24.21 35.57
CA ARG A 522 -4.68 24.40 35.73
C ARG A 522 -5.36 23.36 34.87
N ARG A 523 -5.96 22.32 35.46
CA ARG A 523 -6.79 21.37 34.71
C ARG A 523 -8.25 21.80 34.77
N PRO A 524 -9.05 21.57 33.72
CA PRO A 524 -10.48 21.78 33.81
C PRO A 524 -11.07 20.87 34.91
N PRO A 525 -12.00 21.38 35.73
CA PRO A 525 -12.72 20.58 36.73
C PRO A 525 -13.38 19.34 36.10
N ALA A 526 -13.32 18.21 36.80
CA ALA A 526 -13.98 16.98 36.38
C ALA A 526 -15.51 17.17 36.39
N GLY A 527 -16.18 16.73 35.32
CA GLY A 527 -17.66 16.72 35.25
C GLY A 527 -18.32 17.96 34.64
N LEU A 528 -17.55 18.98 34.19
CA LEU A 528 -18.09 20.07 33.37
C LEU A 528 -18.61 19.54 32.03
N ARG A 529 -19.80 20.02 31.63
CA ARG A 529 -20.49 19.63 30.39
C ARG A 529 -21.09 20.85 29.72
N ILE A 530 -21.29 20.76 28.42
CA ILE A 530 -22.06 21.72 27.64
C ILE A 530 -23.38 21.04 27.29
N THR A 531 -24.51 21.54 27.80
CA THR A 531 -25.81 20.89 27.63
C THR A 531 -26.68 21.70 26.67
N VAL A 532 -26.97 21.17 25.49
CA VAL A 532 -27.78 21.86 24.47
C VAL A 532 -28.89 20.93 23.99
N GLY A 533 -30.14 21.39 24.07
CA GLY A 533 -31.30 20.62 23.61
C GLY A 533 -31.46 19.26 24.31
N GLY A 534 -31.09 19.17 25.59
CA GLY A 534 -31.13 17.93 26.38
C GLY A 534 -29.97 16.95 26.12
N ILE A 535 -29.01 17.31 25.26
CA ILE A 535 -27.83 16.50 24.97
C ILE A 535 -26.61 17.09 25.68
N ASP A 536 -25.92 16.25 26.44
CA ASP A 536 -24.66 16.61 27.11
C ASP A 536 -23.47 16.36 26.18
N ILE A 537 -22.83 17.45 25.75
CA ILE A 537 -21.55 17.43 25.06
C ILE A 537 -20.44 17.37 26.12
N ARG A 538 -19.69 16.28 26.12
CA ARG A 538 -18.58 16.07 27.05
C ARG A 538 -17.37 16.90 26.63
N ILE A 539 -16.69 17.44 27.63
CA ILE A 539 -15.42 18.13 27.43
C ILE A 539 -14.31 17.10 27.47
N GLU A 540 -13.72 16.87 26.31
CA GLU A 540 -12.67 15.87 26.09
C GLU A 540 -11.28 16.54 26.17
N PRO A 541 -10.21 15.78 26.46
CA PRO A 541 -8.85 16.31 26.53
C PRO A 541 -8.27 16.67 25.14
N GLN A 542 -8.92 16.21 24.07
CA GLN A 542 -8.56 16.45 22.69
C GLN A 542 -9.80 16.61 21.83
N MET A 543 -9.70 17.39 20.76
CA MET A 543 -10.78 17.62 19.80
C MET A 543 -10.24 17.62 18.37
N ARG A 544 -10.99 17.02 17.44
CA ARG A 544 -10.65 17.09 16.02
C ARG A 544 -11.30 18.30 15.35
N TYR A 545 -10.51 19.12 14.69
CA TYR A 545 -11.01 20.28 13.95
C TYR A 545 -10.20 20.49 12.67
N LEU A 546 -10.87 20.59 11.52
CA LEU A 546 -10.27 20.79 10.19
C LEU A 546 -9.08 19.85 9.89
N GLY A 547 -9.17 18.60 10.35
CA GLY A 547 -8.12 17.59 10.14
C GLY A 547 -6.93 17.66 11.10
N LEU A 548 -6.91 18.58 12.05
CA LEU A 548 -5.96 18.63 13.17
C LEU A 548 -6.58 18.02 14.43
N VAL A 549 -5.72 17.57 15.35
CA VAL A 549 -6.14 17.11 16.67
C VAL A 549 -5.58 18.10 17.68
N LEU A 550 -6.45 18.92 18.23
CA LEU A 550 -6.12 19.93 19.23
C LEU A 550 -6.13 19.27 20.61
N ASP A 551 -5.25 19.71 21.50
CA ASP A 551 -5.27 19.35 22.92
C ASP A 551 -5.32 20.60 23.78
N GLY A 552 -5.78 20.44 25.03
CA GLY A 552 -6.04 21.58 25.92
C GLY A 552 -4.82 22.44 26.25
N ARG A 553 -3.59 21.95 25.97
CA ARG A 553 -2.35 22.70 26.17
C ARG A 553 -1.76 23.26 24.88
N TRP A 554 -2.44 23.11 23.76
CA TRP A 554 -1.96 23.53 22.44
C TRP A 554 -0.60 22.88 22.06
N SER A 555 -0.36 21.65 22.54
CA SER A 555 0.94 20.97 22.40
C SER A 555 1.07 20.13 21.12
N PHE A 556 -0.06 19.75 20.50
CA PHE A 556 -0.18 18.88 19.34
C PHE A 556 0.42 17.47 19.52
N GLU A 557 0.74 17.04 20.74
CA GLU A 557 1.31 15.71 20.98
C GLU A 557 0.36 14.59 20.53
N ALA A 558 -0.94 14.75 20.78
CA ALA A 558 -1.97 13.83 20.32
C ALA A 558 -2.04 13.78 18.78
N HIS A 559 -1.93 14.93 18.12
CA HIS A 559 -1.87 15.02 16.66
C HIS A 559 -0.71 14.21 16.09
N PHE A 560 0.52 14.42 16.59
CA PHE A 560 1.69 13.69 16.11
C PHE A 560 1.64 12.19 16.42
N ARG A 561 1.06 11.80 17.56
CA ARG A 561 0.84 10.39 17.91
C ARG A 561 -0.04 9.67 16.88
N GLN A 562 -1.04 10.36 16.33
CA GLN A 562 -1.91 9.82 15.28
C GLN A 562 -1.29 9.96 13.87
N LEU A 563 -0.61 11.08 13.60
CA LEU A 563 -0.02 11.39 12.30
C LEU A 563 1.17 10.48 11.97
N GLY A 564 2.07 10.23 12.93
CA GLY A 564 3.29 9.43 12.72
C GLY A 564 3.04 8.06 12.08
N PRO A 565 2.19 7.20 12.68
CA PRO A 565 1.83 5.91 12.09
C PRO A 565 1.19 6.02 10.71
N LYS A 566 0.35 7.05 10.47
CA LYS A 566 -0.27 7.31 9.16
C LYS A 566 0.78 7.65 8.09
N LEU A 567 1.75 8.49 8.43
CA LEU A 567 2.87 8.82 7.55
C LEU A 567 3.72 7.58 7.26
N LEU A 568 4.06 6.78 8.28
CA LEU A 568 4.87 5.58 8.10
C LEU A 568 4.17 4.51 7.25
N ARG A 569 2.86 4.29 7.43
CA ARG A 569 2.08 3.40 6.55
C ARG A 569 2.11 3.88 5.10
N THR A 570 1.94 5.18 4.89
CA THR A 570 1.98 5.79 3.55
C THR A 570 3.38 5.72 2.94
N ALA A 571 4.43 5.94 3.72
CA ALA A 571 5.82 5.83 3.29
C ALA A 571 6.18 4.38 2.92
N ALA A 572 5.69 3.39 3.68
CA ALA A 572 5.88 1.97 3.38
C ALA A 572 5.15 1.59 2.08
N ALA A 573 3.91 2.05 1.93
CA ALA A 573 3.10 1.86 0.74
C ALA A 573 3.83 2.45 -0.49
N LEU A 574 4.11 3.76 -0.52
CA LEU A 574 4.80 4.40 -1.65
C LEU A 574 6.22 3.84 -1.85
N GLY A 575 6.96 3.61 -0.76
CA GLY A 575 8.31 3.07 -0.80
C GLY A 575 8.39 1.66 -1.40
N SER A 576 7.28 0.90 -1.40
CA SER A 576 7.20 -0.37 -2.10
C SER A 576 7.39 -0.22 -3.61
N LEU A 577 6.95 0.91 -4.20
CA LEU A 577 7.11 1.24 -5.63
C LEU A 577 8.52 1.75 -5.97
N LEU A 578 9.38 1.99 -4.97
CA LEU A 578 10.65 2.70 -5.14
C LEU A 578 11.87 1.80 -4.82
N PRO A 579 12.10 0.68 -5.55
CA PRO A 579 13.22 -0.21 -5.28
C PRO A 579 14.52 0.49 -5.63
N ASN A 580 15.62 0.15 -4.96
CA ASN A 580 16.89 0.84 -5.18
C ASN A 580 17.44 0.59 -6.59
N VAL A 581 17.33 -0.65 -7.08
CA VAL A 581 17.77 -1.09 -8.41
C VAL A 581 16.56 -1.24 -9.34
N GLY A 582 16.71 -0.74 -10.57
CA GLY A 582 15.70 -0.82 -11.62
C GLY A 582 14.33 -0.28 -11.20
N GLY A 583 14.25 0.76 -10.36
CA GLY A 583 12.99 1.42 -10.01
C GLY A 583 12.79 2.75 -10.76
N PRO A 584 11.69 3.48 -10.50
CA PRO A 584 11.35 4.69 -11.25
C PRO A 584 12.43 5.78 -11.12
N LYS A 585 12.40 6.73 -12.06
CA LYS A 585 13.32 7.86 -12.21
C LYS A 585 13.26 8.78 -10.98
N ALA A 586 14.30 9.60 -10.81
CA ALA A 586 14.45 10.47 -9.64
C ALA A 586 13.29 11.46 -9.47
N ALA A 587 12.71 11.96 -10.58
CA ALA A 587 11.55 12.85 -10.56
C ALA A 587 10.34 12.22 -9.84
N CYS A 588 9.94 11.01 -10.25
CA CYS A 588 8.85 10.26 -9.62
C CYS A 588 9.11 10.03 -8.11
N ARG A 589 10.33 9.65 -7.73
CA ARG A 589 10.71 9.47 -6.32
C ARG A 589 10.53 10.74 -5.48
N ARG A 590 10.95 11.90 -6.02
CA ARG A 590 10.80 13.19 -5.35
C ARG A 590 9.33 13.59 -5.22
N LEU A 591 8.51 13.35 -6.24
CA LEU A 591 7.05 13.58 -6.16
C LEU A 591 6.42 12.80 -5.02
N PHE A 592 6.76 11.52 -4.84
CA PHE A 592 6.24 10.70 -3.75
C PHE A 592 6.72 11.14 -2.37
N MET A 593 7.95 11.64 -2.26
CA MET A 593 8.41 12.31 -1.03
C MET A 593 7.58 13.59 -0.77
N GLY A 594 7.27 14.35 -1.81
CA GLY A 594 6.42 15.55 -1.74
C GLY A 594 5.00 15.27 -1.25
N VAL A 595 4.38 14.16 -1.68
CA VAL A 595 3.07 13.70 -1.16
C VAL A 595 3.13 13.48 0.34
N LEU A 596 4.20 12.84 0.81
CA LEU A 596 4.34 12.58 2.23
C LEU A 596 4.63 13.87 3.01
N GLY A 597 5.41 14.78 2.42
CA GLY A 597 5.66 16.11 2.96
C GLY A 597 4.38 16.95 3.09
N SER A 598 3.50 16.96 2.07
CA SER A 598 2.24 17.69 2.14
C SER A 598 1.30 17.15 3.22
N MET A 599 1.31 15.83 3.43
CA MET A 599 0.58 15.21 4.54
C MET A 599 1.18 15.58 5.90
N ALA A 600 2.50 15.64 6.00
CA ALA A 600 3.20 15.93 7.25
C ALA A 600 3.13 17.42 7.64
N LEU A 601 3.10 18.31 6.65
CA LEU A 601 3.10 19.77 6.82
C LEU A 601 1.70 20.38 6.82
N TYR A 602 0.65 19.56 6.77
CA TYR A 602 -0.71 20.04 6.88
C TYR A 602 -0.93 20.73 8.23
N GLY A 603 -1.42 21.97 8.22
CA GLY A 603 -1.58 22.79 9.41
C GLY A 603 -0.28 23.29 10.04
N ALA A 604 0.87 23.15 9.37
CA ALA A 604 2.17 23.58 9.88
C ALA A 604 2.20 25.00 10.47
N PRO A 605 1.55 26.02 9.88
CA PRO A 605 1.52 27.35 10.48
C PRO A 605 1.01 27.41 11.92
N ILE A 606 0.13 26.48 12.29
CA ILE A 606 -0.52 26.47 13.60
C ILE A 606 0.33 25.71 14.63
N TRP A 607 0.90 24.56 14.26
CA TRP A 607 1.62 23.70 15.21
C TRP A 607 3.15 23.90 15.21
N SER A 608 3.73 24.63 14.23
CA SER A 608 5.19 24.76 14.12
C SER A 608 5.84 25.34 15.37
N GLY A 609 5.19 26.29 16.04
CA GLY A 609 5.69 26.88 17.28
C GLY A 609 5.62 25.95 18.50
N ALA A 610 4.79 24.91 18.44
CA ALA A 610 4.62 23.93 19.51
C ALA A 610 5.57 22.71 19.39
N LEU A 611 6.40 22.66 18.35
CA LEU A 611 7.33 21.55 18.12
C LEU A 611 8.33 21.41 19.28
N ASN A 612 8.43 20.18 19.79
CA ASN A 612 9.47 19.75 20.70
C ASN A 612 10.27 18.57 20.11
N ARG A 613 11.36 18.17 20.78
CA ARG A 613 12.25 17.08 20.31
C ARG A 613 11.50 15.78 19.96
N ARG A 614 10.49 15.39 20.74
CA ARG A 614 9.71 14.16 20.51
C ARG A 614 8.86 14.27 19.25
N THR A 615 8.16 15.40 19.07
CA THR A 615 7.32 15.63 17.88
C THR A 615 8.15 15.79 16.60
N VAL A 616 9.34 16.39 16.70
CA VAL A 616 10.29 16.47 15.59
C VAL A 616 10.77 15.08 15.17
N ASP A 617 11.04 14.19 16.12
CA ASP A 617 11.44 12.81 15.82
C ASP A 617 10.32 12.00 15.12
N VAL A 618 9.04 12.35 15.36
CA VAL A 618 7.90 11.78 14.62
C VAL A 618 7.94 12.17 13.14
N LEU A 619 8.42 13.37 12.80
CA LEU A 619 8.62 13.81 11.41
C LEU A 619 9.89 13.22 10.79
N HIS A 620 10.98 13.09 11.55
CA HIS A 620 12.26 12.57 11.07
C HIS A 620 12.15 11.16 10.49
N ARG A 621 11.44 10.25 11.16
CA ARG A 621 11.34 8.83 10.75
C ARG A 621 10.72 8.64 9.34
N PRO A 622 9.52 9.17 9.04
CA PRO A 622 8.92 9.06 7.70
C PRO A 622 9.73 9.82 6.64
N GLN A 623 10.25 11.02 6.96
CA GLN A 623 11.09 11.77 6.03
C GLN A 623 12.34 10.99 5.64
N ARG A 624 13.07 10.46 6.63
CA ARG A 624 14.24 9.59 6.41
C ARG A 624 13.90 8.40 5.52
N THR A 625 12.77 7.74 5.81
CA THR A 625 12.33 6.55 5.07
C THR A 625 12.19 6.87 3.59
N MET A 626 11.57 8.01 3.25
CA MET A 626 11.42 8.44 1.86
C MET A 626 12.70 9.00 1.26
N ALA A 627 13.48 9.78 2.01
CA ALA A 627 14.76 10.30 1.55
C ALA A 627 15.73 9.18 1.13
N ILE A 628 15.80 8.09 1.91
CA ILE A 628 16.54 6.87 1.55
C ILE A 628 16.04 6.29 0.22
N ARG A 629 14.73 6.26 -0.02
CA ARG A 629 14.17 5.79 -1.31
C ARG A 629 14.48 6.73 -2.47
N VAL A 630 14.50 8.05 -2.24
CA VAL A 630 14.86 9.05 -3.26
C VAL A 630 16.30 8.85 -3.70
N VAL A 631 17.23 8.67 -2.76
CA VAL A 631 18.66 8.52 -3.04
C VAL A 631 19.08 7.07 -3.32
N ARG A 632 18.13 6.13 -3.30
CA ARG A 632 18.37 4.68 -3.46
C ARG A 632 19.36 4.15 -2.41
N GLY A 633 19.41 4.76 -1.23
CA GLY A 633 20.39 4.45 -0.19
C GLY A 633 20.12 3.14 0.54
N TYR A 634 21.10 2.71 1.33
CA TYR A 634 20.94 1.62 2.29
C TYR A 634 20.05 2.05 3.47
N ARG A 635 19.33 1.09 4.07
CA ARG A 635 18.44 1.33 5.22
C ARG A 635 19.13 1.91 6.45
N THR A 636 20.46 1.83 6.53
CA THR A 636 21.29 2.30 7.64
C THR A 636 21.83 3.71 7.44
N VAL A 637 21.62 4.34 6.27
CA VAL A 637 22.02 5.74 6.03
C VAL A 637 21.35 6.66 7.06
N SER A 638 22.09 7.59 7.66
CA SER A 638 21.57 8.50 8.70
C SER A 638 20.50 9.45 8.14
N TYR A 639 19.69 10.04 9.03
CA TYR A 639 18.68 11.02 8.63
C TYR A 639 19.31 12.22 7.90
N GLU A 640 20.35 12.82 8.49
CA GLU A 640 21.04 13.99 7.94
C GLU A 640 21.65 13.70 6.56
N ALA A 641 22.37 12.57 6.43
CA ALA A 641 22.96 12.17 5.16
C ALA A 641 21.88 11.87 4.10
N ALA A 642 20.79 11.19 4.47
CA ALA A 642 19.70 10.89 3.55
C ALA A 642 19.01 12.17 3.04
N CYS A 643 18.69 13.11 3.94
CA CYS A 643 18.07 14.37 3.58
C CYS A 643 19.00 15.25 2.74
N ALA A 644 20.28 15.35 3.10
CA ALA A 644 21.30 16.09 2.35
C ALA A 644 21.41 15.56 0.92
N LEU A 645 21.58 14.24 0.75
CA LEU A 645 21.65 13.61 -0.57
C LEU A 645 20.35 13.78 -1.36
N ALA A 646 19.19 13.65 -0.71
CA ALA A 646 17.88 13.80 -1.35
C ALA A 646 17.58 15.26 -1.74
N GLY A 647 18.32 16.23 -1.21
CA GLY A 647 18.00 17.65 -1.32
C GLY A 647 16.70 18.01 -0.59
N SER A 648 16.34 17.25 0.45
CA SER A 648 15.14 17.48 1.25
C SER A 648 15.50 18.34 2.46
N LEU A 649 14.93 19.54 2.55
CA LEU A 649 14.98 20.31 3.79
C LEU A 649 14.26 19.54 4.90
N PRO A 650 14.78 19.47 6.13
CA PRO A 650 14.06 18.92 7.28
C PRO A 650 12.66 19.50 7.41
N TRP A 651 11.63 18.66 7.56
CA TRP A 651 10.24 19.14 7.60
C TRP A 651 9.95 20.10 8.75
N ALA A 652 10.66 20.00 9.87
CA ALA A 652 10.57 21.00 10.94
C ALA A 652 10.96 22.41 10.46
N LEU A 653 12.04 22.52 9.67
CA LEU A 653 12.47 23.79 9.08
C LEU A 653 11.51 24.25 7.96
N GLU A 654 10.93 23.31 7.21
CA GLU A 654 9.93 23.63 6.21
C GLU A 654 8.62 24.13 6.85
N ALA A 655 8.25 23.59 8.01
CA ALA A 655 7.13 24.06 8.82
C ALA A 655 7.35 25.49 9.32
N GLU A 656 8.57 25.82 9.79
CA GLU A 656 8.94 27.19 10.19
C GLU A 656 8.77 28.18 9.02
N VAL A 657 9.16 27.78 7.80
CA VAL A 657 8.96 28.60 6.60
C VAL A 657 7.48 28.85 6.33
N LEU A 658 6.64 27.81 6.43
CA LEU A 658 5.19 27.91 6.23
C LEU A 658 4.54 28.82 7.30
N ALA A 659 4.95 28.66 8.57
CA ALA A 659 4.48 29.49 9.67
C ALA A 659 4.88 30.96 9.48
N ALA A 660 6.12 31.23 9.08
CA ALA A 660 6.57 32.60 8.82
C ALA A 660 5.80 33.25 7.66
N VAL A 661 5.53 32.52 6.58
CA VAL A 661 4.72 33.03 5.45
C VAL A 661 3.28 33.33 5.89
N HIS A 662 2.69 32.47 6.71
CA HIS A 662 1.34 32.69 7.25
C HIS A 662 1.29 33.92 8.14
N ALA A 663 2.19 34.03 9.12
CA ALA A 663 2.27 35.17 10.03
C ALA A 663 2.47 36.49 9.27
N TRP A 664 3.32 36.50 8.24
CA TRP A 664 3.52 37.68 7.41
C TRP A 664 2.27 38.11 6.63
N ARG A 665 1.48 37.15 6.14
CA ARG A 665 0.21 37.45 5.45
C ARG A 665 -0.84 38.02 6.41
N GLU A 666 -0.92 37.44 7.61
CA GLU A 666 -1.79 37.92 8.69
C GLU A 666 -1.45 39.34 9.11
N ASP A 667 -0.16 39.61 9.33
CA ASP A 667 0.35 40.93 9.71
C ASP A 667 -0.03 41.98 8.66
N ARG A 668 0.24 41.69 7.37
CA ARG A 668 -0.16 42.56 6.24
C ARG A 668 -1.66 42.81 6.14
N ALA A 669 -2.46 41.78 6.36
CA ALA A 669 -3.92 41.93 6.34
C ALA A 669 -4.40 42.85 7.46
N ARG A 670 -3.74 42.82 8.63
CA ARG A 670 -4.06 43.69 9.78
C ARG A 670 -3.53 45.11 9.62
N THR A 671 -2.31 45.29 9.12
CA THR A 671 -1.66 46.61 9.03
C THR A 671 -2.08 47.38 7.79
N ASP A 672 -2.12 46.71 6.63
CA ASP A 672 -2.23 47.35 5.32
C ASP A 672 -3.63 47.18 4.72
N GLY A 673 -4.51 46.38 5.35
CA GLY A 673 -5.85 46.05 4.86
C GLY A 673 -5.85 45.35 3.48
N SER A 674 -4.70 44.85 3.03
CA SER A 674 -4.49 44.35 1.67
C SER A 674 -4.08 42.88 1.66
N VAL A 675 -4.53 42.15 0.64
CA VAL A 675 -4.11 40.76 0.40
C VAL A 675 -2.83 40.79 -0.43
N PRO A 676 -1.69 40.26 0.06
CA PRO A 676 -0.44 40.32 -0.68
C PRO A 676 -0.53 39.59 -2.01
N LEU A 677 0.09 40.15 -3.05
CA LEU A 677 0.13 39.54 -4.36
C LEU A 677 0.90 38.21 -4.32
N ARG A 678 0.52 37.27 -5.19
CA ARG A 678 1.19 35.95 -5.27
C ARG A 678 2.70 36.07 -5.43
N VAL A 679 3.18 37.03 -6.22
CA VAL A 679 4.61 37.28 -6.46
C VAL A 679 5.33 37.70 -5.18
N GLU A 680 4.69 38.51 -4.33
CA GLU A 680 5.25 38.94 -3.05
C GLU A 680 5.33 37.78 -2.05
N VAL A 681 4.24 36.99 -1.96
CA VAL A 681 4.20 35.76 -1.16
C VAL A 681 5.34 34.82 -1.58
N ASP A 682 5.52 34.61 -2.89
CA ASP A 682 6.57 33.74 -3.41
C ASP A 682 7.97 34.31 -3.17
N ARG A 683 8.16 35.63 -3.27
CA ARG A 683 9.42 36.32 -2.91
C ARG A 683 9.76 36.12 -1.43
N PHE A 684 8.80 36.37 -0.53
CA PHE A 684 8.98 36.19 0.91
C PHE A 684 9.25 34.73 1.27
N ARG A 685 8.45 33.80 0.72
CA ARG A 685 8.65 32.34 0.89
C ARG A 685 10.05 31.91 0.44
N ARG A 686 10.53 32.38 -0.72
CA ARG A 686 11.90 32.09 -1.19
C ARG A 686 12.94 32.64 -0.21
N SER A 687 12.75 33.84 0.32
CA SER A 687 13.65 34.43 1.32
C SER A 687 13.72 33.59 2.60
N ARG A 688 12.56 33.24 3.18
CA ARG A 688 12.48 32.40 4.38
C ARG A 688 13.05 31.01 4.14
N ARG A 689 12.80 30.42 2.97
CA ARG A 689 13.39 29.13 2.59
C ARG A 689 14.92 29.21 2.47
N ARG A 690 15.49 30.31 1.97
CA ARG A 690 16.95 30.52 1.95
C ARG A 690 17.52 30.56 3.37
N ALA A 691 16.89 31.29 4.28
CA ALA A 691 17.29 31.33 5.69
C ALA A 691 17.22 29.95 6.36
N ALA A 692 16.16 29.18 6.11
CA ALA A 692 16.00 27.82 6.62
C ALA A 692 17.09 26.86 6.08
N VAL A 693 17.45 26.98 4.79
CA VAL A 693 18.56 26.21 4.21
C VAL A 693 19.90 26.59 4.84
N ALA A 694 20.14 27.88 5.09
CA ALA A 694 21.36 28.32 5.78
C ALA A 694 21.44 27.78 7.22
N SER A 695 20.32 27.80 7.95
CA SER A 695 20.22 27.18 9.28
C SER A 695 20.54 25.68 9.22
N TRP A 696 19.98 24.97 8.23
CA TRP A 696 20.30 23.56 8.03
C TRP A 696 21.77 23.33 7.71
N GLN A 697 22.36 24.15 6.83
CA GLN A 697 23.78 24.07 6.48
C GLN A 697 24.67 24.27 7.70
N CYS A 698 24.32 25.17 8.61
CA CYS A 698 25.01 25.36 9.89
C CYS A 698 24.92 24.10 10.76
N ARG A 699 23.73 23.50 10.91
CA ARG A 699 23.53 22.24 11.66
C ARG A 699 24.36 21.07 11.09
N LEU A 700 24.58 21.06 9.77
CA LEU A 700 25.37 20.03 9.11
C LEU A 700 26.89 20.17 9.32
N ARG A 701 27.40 21.25 9.93
CA ARG A 701 28.82 21.37 10.27
C ARG A 701 29.25 20.36 11.33
N GLU A 702 28.34 19.99 12.22
CA GLU A 702 28.54 18.99 13.28
C GLU A 702 27.48 17.89 13.15
N PRO A 703 27.60 17.00 12.14
CA PRO A 703 26.61 15.96 11.92
C PRO A 703 26.64 14.92 13.03
N ARG A 704 25.46 14.49 13.48
CA ARG A 704 25.35 13.40 14.47
C ARG A 704 25.76 12.05 13.88
N ALA A 705 25.56 11.86 12.58
CA ALA A 705 25.94 10.64 11.88
C ALA A 705 26.06 10.86 10.37
N GLY A 706 26.92 10.08 9.71
CA GLY A 706 27.13 10.17 8.26
C GLY A 706 28.10 11.28 7.85
N ALA A 707 29.12 11.53 8.69
CA ALA A 707 30.12 12.58 8.51
C ALA A 707 30.75 12.61 7.10
N ARG A 708 31.04 11.45 6.49
CA ARG A 708 31.54 11.37 5.10
C ARG A 708 30.63 12.10 4.10
N THR A 709 29.35 11.74 4.10
CA THR A 709 28.37 12.31 3.16
C THR A 709 28.12 13.78 3.47
N VAL A 710 27.89 14.09 4.75
CA VAL A 710 27.57 15.45 5.16
C VAL A 710 28.76 16.38 4.95
N GLY A 711 29.98 15.96 5.24
CA GLY A 711 31.19 16.75 5.01
C GLY A 711 31.43 17.08 3.52
N ALA A 712 31.01 16.19 2.61
CA ALA A 712 31.13 16.44 1.18
C ALA A 712 29.99 17.31 0.61
N ILE A 713 28.75 17.09 1.06
CA ILE A 713 27.55 17.76 0.53
C ILE A 713 27.26 19.09 1.25
N GLY A 714 27.51 19.15 2.56
CA GLY A 714 27.21 20.30 3.43
C GLY A 714 27.78 21.63 2.93
N PRO A 715 29.08 21.71 2.56
CA PRO A 715 29.67 22.94 2.01
C PRO A 715 28.99 23.44 0.73
N VAL A 716 28.46 22.53 -0.08
CA VAL A 716 27.80 22.84 -1.37
C VAL A 716 26.30 22.59 -1.35
N LEU A 717 25.68 22.56 -0.17
CA LEU A 717 24.29 22.10 0.00
C LEU A 717 23.31 22.90 -0.87
N VAL A 718 23.47 24.22 -0.95
CA VAL A 718 22.60 25.07 -1.76
C VAL A 718 22.68 24.72 -3.25
N ALA A 719 23.89 24.57 -3.78
CA ALA A 719 24.11 24.17 -5.17
C ALA A 719 23.59 22.75 -5.41
N TRP A 720 23.84 21.83 -4.47
CA TRP A 720 23.32 20.47 -4.51
C TRP A 720 21.79 20.44 -4.59
N MET A 721 21.08 21.22 -3.75
CA MET A 721 19.62 21.27 -3.76
C MET A 721 19.02 21.91 -5.02
N ARG A 722 19.77 22.78 -5.71
CA ARG A 722 19.32 23.53 -6.88
C ARG A 722 19.73 22.93 -8.21
N ARG A 723 20.58 21.90 -8.21
CA ARG A 723 21.07 21.26 -9.44
C ARG A 723 19.93 20.84 -10.36
N GLU A 724 20.14 21.02 -11.65
CA GLU A 724 19.18 20.67 -12.70
C GLU A 724 19.51 19.31 -13.34
N HIS A 725 20.78 18.92 -13.28
CA HIS A 725 21.28 17.64 -13.77
C HIS A 725 21.67 16.69 -12.63
N GLY A 726 21.93 15.44 -13.00
CA GLY A 726 22.49 14.45 -12.08
C GLY A 726 21.50 13.78 -11.13
N ALA A 727 21.27 12.48 -11.35
CA ALA A 727 20.51 11.62 -10.45
C ALA A 727 21.45 10.74 -9.63
N VAL A 728 21.14 10.56 -8.34
CA VAL A 728 21.88 9.63 -7.47
C VAL A 728 21.42 8.20 -7.81
N THR A 729 22.30 7.39 -8.41
CA THR A 729 22.06 5.96 -8.66
C THR A 729 22.30 5.13 -7.41
N PHE A 730 21.94 3.84 -7.44
CA PHE A 730 22.18 2.94 -6.31
C PHE A 730 23.68 2.81 -5.98
N ARG A 731 24.53 2.67 -7.00
CA ARG A 731 25.98 2.51 -6.81
C ARG A 731 26.68 3.83 -6.50
N LEU A 732 26.22 4.93 -7.09
CA LEU A 732 26.68 6.26 -6.67
C LEU A 732 26.34 6.52 -5.20
N ALA A 733 25.13 6.19 -4.74
CA ALA A 733 24.76 6.32 -3.33
C ALA A 733 25.67 5.50 -2.40
N GLN A 734 26.15 4.33 -2.83
CA GLN A 734 27.10 3.51 -2.07
C GLN A 734 28.41 4.26 -1.85
N VAL A 735 29.01 4.80 -2.91
CA VAL A 735 30.26 5.56 -2.85
C VAL A 735 30.12 6.84 -2.01
N LEU A 736 29.02 7.60 -2.21
CA LEU A 736 28.75 8.83 -1.45
C LEU A 736 28.54 8.59 0.06
N THR A 737 28.03 7.41 0.43
CA THR A 737 27.69 7.09 1.83
C THR A 737 28.66 6.15 2.53
N GLY A 738 29.60 5.53 1.81
CA GLY A 738 30.45 4.47 2.35
C GLY A 738 29.68 3.21 2.75
N HIS A 739 28.45 3.04 2.24
CA HIS A 739 27.65 1.83 2.43
C HIS A 739 27.79 0.93 1.23
N GLY A 740 27.80 -0.40 1.41
CA GLY A 740 27.87 -1.32 0.28
C GLY A 740 28.79 -2.49 0.51
N CYS A 741 29.29 -3.08 -0.57
CA CYS A 741 30.29 -4.15 -0.55
C CYS A 741 31.72 -3.60 -0.31
N PHE A 742 31.87 -2.73 0.69
CA PHE A 742 33.16 -2.26 1.19
C PHE A 742 33.54 -3.07 2.42
N GLY A 743 34.77 -3.60 2.49
CA GLY A 743 35.25 -4.40 3.62
C GLY A 743 35.01 -3.72 4.97
N SER A 744 35.36 -2.44 5.10
CA SER A 744 35.09 -1.63 6.31
C SER A 744 33.61 -1.58 6.71
N TYR A 745 32.70 -1.43 5.74
CA TYR A 745 31.26 -1.43 5.99
C TYR A 745 30.76 -2.81 6.40
N LEU A 746 31.14 -3.85 5.65
CA LEU A 746 30.73 -5.23 5.88
C LEU A 746 31.22 -5.75 7.23
N CYS A 747 32.45 -5.41 7.63
CA CYS A 747 33.02 -5.71 8.93
C CYS A 747 32.21 -5.06 10.05
N ARG A 748 31.92 -3.76 9.93
CA ARG A 748 31.14 -3.01 10.92
C ARG A 748 29.73 -3.56 11.15
N ILE A 749 29.12 -4.17 10.13
CA ILE A 749 27.79 -4.81 10.24
C ILE A 749 27.84 -6.32 10.52
N GLY A 750 29.03 -6.86 10.85
CA GLY A 750 29.23 -8.26 11.21
C GLY A 750 29.04 -9.26 10.06
N ARG A 751 29.25 -8.83 8.81
CA ARG A 751 29.17 -9.70 7.62
C ARG A 751 30.52 -10.19 7.13
N GLU A 752 31.59 -9.48 7.48
CA GLU A 752 32.97 -9.88 7.24
C GLU A 752 33.73 -9.82 8.57
N PRO A 753 34.72 -10.68 8.81
CA PRO A 753 35.53 -10.67 10.02
C PRO A 753 36.59 -9.57 10.00
N SER A 754 36.91 -9.02 8.82
CA SER A 754 37.97 -8.04 8.60
C SER A 754 37.50 -6.92 7.70
N ALA A 755 38.08 -5.73 7.89
CA ALA A 755 37.86 -4.56 7.05
C ALA A 755 38.73 -4.54 5.78
N GLN A 756 39.67 -5.48 5.63
CA GLN A 756 40.66 -5.53 4.56
C GLN A 756 40.04 -5.54 3.15
N CYS A 757 40.80 -5.03 2.18
CA CYS A 757 40.39 -5.05 0.79
C CYS A 757 40.56 -6.44 0.16
N HIS A 758 39.51 -6.93 -0.48
CA HIS A 758 39.57 -8.20 -1.23
C HIS A 758 40.14 -8.05 -2.66
N HIS A 759 40.46 -6.83 -3.07
CA HIS A 759 40.88 -6.52 -4.44
C HIS A 759 42.35 -6.07 -4.52
N CYS A 760 42.99 -5.76 -3.40
CA CYS A 760 44.41 -5.43 -3.34
C CYS A 760 45.00 -5.92 -2.01
N ALA A 761 46.27 -6.31 -2.01
CA ALA A 761 46.95 -6.85 -0.83
C ALA A 761 47.25 -5.77 0.23
N ASP A 762 47.49 -4.53 -0.20
CA ASP A 762 48.17 -3.53 0.62
C ASP A 762 47.23 -2.62 1.44
N CYS A 763 45.92 -2.91 1.47
CA CYS A 763 44.95 -2.06 2.15
C CYS A 763 44.29 -2.76 3.35
N PRO A 764 44.59 -2.31 4.59
CA PRO A 764 44.01 -2.88 5.80
C PRO A 764 42.52 -2.53 5.99
N ALA A 765 42.01 -1.52 5.29
CA ALA A 765 40.62 -1.08 5.40
C ALA A 765 40.03 -0.63 4.04
N ASP A 766 39.24 -1.49 3.40
CA ASP A 766 38.49 -1.16 2.19
C ASP A 766 37.35 -0.20 2.51
N THR A 767 37.60 1.08 2.28
CA THR A 767 36.62 2.16 2.35
C THR A 767 36.16 2.58 0.96
N ALA A 768 35.05 3.32 0.90
CA ALA A 768 34.64 3.98 -0.34
C ALA A 768 35.68 4.99 -0.85
N GLN A 769 36.50 5.58 0.03
CA GLN A 769 37.57 6.49 -0.39
C GLN A 769 38.71 5.70 -1.05
N HIS A 770 39.13 4.61 -0.41
CA HIS A 770 40.13 3.70 -0.96
C HIS A 770 39.73 3.18 -2.35
N THR A 771 38.48 2.71 -2.49
CA THR A 771 37.95 2.25 -3.79
C THR A 771 37.94 3.38 -4.83
N LEU A 772 37.69 4.64 -4.44
CA LEU A 772 37.59 5.77 -5.36
C LEU A 772 38.97 6.31 -5.80
N ALA A 773 39.94 6.37 -4.88
CA ALA A 773 41.18 7.12 -5.11
C ALA A 773 42.47 6.28 -5.13
N GLU A 774 42.50 5.12 -4.49
CA GLU A 774 43.77 4.44 -4.16
C GLU A 774 43.87 3.03 -4.76
N CYS A 775 42.78 2.25 -4.70
CA CYS A 775 42.83 0.82 -4.98
C CYS A 775 43.39 0.52 -6.39
N PRO A 776 44.47 -0.27 -6.51
CA PRO A 776 45.13 -0.54 -7.79
C PRO A 776 44.24 -1.35 -8.74
N ALA A 777 43.32 -2.18 -8.21
CA ALA A 777 42.38 -2.96 -9.01
C ALA A 777 41.49 -2.11 -9.94
N TRP A 778 41.27 -0.84 -9.60
CA TRP A 778 40.42 0.08 -10.37
C TRP A 778 41.22 1.17 -11.10
N ALA A 779 42.53 0.96 -11.31
CA ALA A 779 43.40 1.98 -11.89
C ALA A 779 42.98 2.38 -13.31
N SER A 780 42.53 1.45 -14.15
CA SER A 780 42.05 1.76 -15.50
C SER A 780 40.79 2.63 -15.47
N GLN A 781 39.75 2.20 -14.76
CA GLN A 781 38.52 2.99 -14.60
C GLN A 781 38.78 4.37 -13.98
N ARG A 782 39.72 4.43 -13.03
CA ARG A 782 40.07 5.68 -12.34
C ARG A 782 40.81 6.65 -13.25
N ARG A 783 41.63 6.17 -14.20
CA ARG A 783 42.28 7.06 -15.20
C ARG A 783 41.25 7.80 -16.03
N ASP A 784 40.22 7.09 -16.51
CA ASP A 784 39.14 7.69 -17.30
C ASP A 784 38.35 8.72 -16.46
N LEU A 785 38.13 8.44 -15.18
CA LEU A 785 37.52 9.38 -14.26
C LEU A 785 38.37 10.63 -14.03
N VAL A 786 39.67 10.46 -13.79
CA VAL A 786 40.64 11.56 -13.53
C VAL A 786 40.77 12.48 -14.73
N ALA A 787 40.73 11.95 -15.95
CA ALA A 787 40.77 12.75 -17.17
C ALA A 787 39.64 13.79 -17.24
N ILE A 788 38.49 13.53 -16.59
CA ILE A 788 37.31 14.41 -16.61
C ILE A 788 37.17 15.22 -15.32
N VAL A 789 37.39 14.59 -14.17
CA VAL A 789 37.13 15.18 -12.83
C VAL A 789 38.37 15.87 -12.25
N GLY A 790 39.55 15.52 -12.76
CA GLY A 790 40.85 15.93 -12.23
C GLY A 790 41.46 14.93 -11.25
N PRO A 791 42.72 15.15 -10.84
CA PRO A 791 43.49 14.19 -10.03
C PRO A 791 43.05 14.12 -8.55
N ASP A 792 42.47 15.19 -8.00
CA ASP A 792 41.94 15.18 -6.63
C ASP A 792 40.59 14.46 -6.56
N LEU A 793 40.65 13.18 -6.17
CA LEU A 793 39.49 12.31 -5.97
C LEU A 793 38.98 12.28 -4.51
N SER A 794 39.31 13.30 -3.71
CA SER A 794 38.64 13.49 -2.42
C SER A 794 37.12 13.66 -2.65
N LEU A 795 36.30 13.05 -1.79
CA LEU A 795 34.85 13.10 -1.97
C LEU A 795 34.29 14.53 -2.09
N PRO A 796 34.72 15.53 -1.31
CA PRO A 796 34.26 16.91 -1.47
C PRO A 796 34.61 17.51 -2.85
N THR A 797 35.80 17.22 -3.39
CA THR A 797 36.20 17.71 -4.72
C THR A 797 35.43 17.03 -5.83
N VAL A 798 35.25 15.70 -5.75
CA VAL A 798 34.40 14.95 -6.69
C VAL A 798 32.99 15.51 -6.72
N VAL A 799 32.36 15.74 -5.56
CA VAL A 799 31.02 16.34 -5.46
C VAL A 799 30.98 17.74 -6.10
N ARG A 800 31.98 18.60 -5.84
CA ARG A 800 32.08 19.92 -6.47
C ARG A 800 32.14 19.83 -8.00
N ARG A 801 32.93 18.90 -8.53
CA ARG A 801 33.07 18.67 -9.98
C ARG A 801 31.79 18.12 -10.61
N MET A 802 31.12 17.18 -9.94
CA MET A 802 29.81 16.66 -10.37
C MET A 802 28.76 17.77 -10.52
N LEU A 803 28.78 18.77 -9.63
CA LEU A 803 27.88 19.92 -9.72
C LEU A 803 28.25 20.89 -10.85
N GLY A 804 29.53 20.93 -11.25
CA GLY A 804 30.03 21.83 -12.28
C GLY A 804 29.60 21.48 -13.70
N SER A 805 29.41 20.19 -14.03
CA SER A 805 28.94 19.78 -15.35
C SER A 805 28.24 18.42 -15.35
N ASP A 806 27.30 18.24 -16.29
CA ASP A 806 26.62 16.95 -16.48
C ASP A 806 27.60 15.87 -16.99
N GLY A 807 28.62 16.26 -17.76
CA GLY A 807 29.71 15.37 -18.18
C GLY A 807 30.48 14.78 -16.99
N ALA A 808 30.87 15.61 -16.03
CA ALA A 808 31.55 15.16 -14.81
C ALA A 808 30.64 14.28 -13.94
N TRP A 809 29.34 14.62 -13.84
CA TRP A 809 28.37 13.76 -13.17
C TRP A 809 28.28 12.38 -13.81
N ARG A 810 28.15 12.32 -15.13
CA ARG A 810 28.07 11.07 -15.89
C ARG A 810 29.36 10.25 -15.74
N ALA A 811 30.53 10.87 -15.79
CA ALA A 811 31.81 10.19 -15.58
C ALA A 811 31.88 9.50 -14.21
N VAL A 812 31.54 10.21 -13.13
CA VAL A 812 31.50 9.65 -11.78
C VAL A 812 30.45 8.54 -11.69
N GLN A 813 29.28 8.73 -12.30
CA GLN A 813 28.23 7.73 -12.32
C GLN A 813 28.69 6.45 -13.04
N THR A 814 29.30 6.57 -14.23
CA THR A 814 29.82 5.43 -15.00
C THR A 814 30.89 4.68 -14.20
N TYR A 815 31.85 5.40 -13.60
CA TYR A 815 32.85 4.81 -12.71
C TYR A 815 32.19 4.01 -11.57
N CYS A 816 31.21 4.61 -10.88
CA CYS A 816 30.50 3.96 -9.80
C CYS A 816 29.72 2.73 -10.27
N GLU A 817 29.09 2.79 -11.44
CA GLU A 817 28.32 1.67 -11.98
C GLU A 817 29.23 0.50 -12.35
N ASP A 818 30.36 0.75 -13.03
CA ASP A 818 31.31 -0.29 -13.41
C ASP A 818 31.97 -0.93 -12.18
N VAL A 819 32.70 -0.16 -11.39
CA VAL A 819 33.48 -0.66 -10.24
C VAL A 819 32.59 -1.33 -9.21
N MET A 820 31.46 -0.72 -8.82
CA MET A 820 30.61 -1.31 -7.80
C MET A 820 29.86 -2.54 -8.31
N SER A 821 29.57 -2.65 -9.61
CA SER A 821 28.97 -3.87 -10.15
C SER A 821 29.90 -5.08 -10.01
N GLN A 822 31.20 -4.88 -10.27
CA GLN A 822 32.22 -5.91 -10.15
C GLN A 822 32.46 -6.26 -8.67
N LYS A 823 32.55 -5.28 -7.77
CA LYS A 823 32.64 -5.54 -6.31
C LYS A 823 31.42 -6.31 -5.78
N GLU A 824 30.22 -5.94 -6.23
CA GLU A 824 28.97 -6.63 -5.87
C GLU A 824 28.97 -8.09 -6.35
N GLU A 825 29.51 -8.36 -7.54
CA GLU A 825 29.63 -9.72 -8.06
C GLU A 825 30.67 -10.54 -7.28
N ALA A 826 31.84 -9.96 -7.00
CA ALA A 826 32.86 -10.61 -6.18
C ALA A 826 32.34 -10.95 -4.77
N GLU A 827 31.55 -10.05 -4.15
CA GLU A 827 30.86 -10.34 -2.88
C GLU A 827 29.88 -11.51 -3.04
N ARG A 828 29.07 -11.54 -4.11
CA ARG A 828 28.11 -12.64 -4.36
C ARG A 828 28.80 -13.99 -4.51
N LEU A 829 29.92 -14.05 -5.22
CA LEU A 829 30.70 -15.29 -5.38
C LEU A 829 31.24 -15.79 -4.04
N ARG A 830 31.77 -14.89 -3.19
CA ARG A 830 32.22 -15.24 -1.83
C ARG A 830 31.08 -15.69 -0.92
N GLU A 831 29.92 -15.07 -1.03
CA GLU A 831 28.72 -15.49 -0.29
C GLU A 831 28.24 -16.88 -0.73
N ALA A 832 28.36 -17.22 -2.02
CA ALA A 832 27.96 -18.52 -2.55
C ALA A 832 28.91 -19.66 -2.14
N SER A 833 30.20 -19.37 -1.99
CA SER A 833 31.21 -20.36 -1.59
C SER A 833 31.36 -20.51 -0.07
N SER A 834 30.73 -19.67 0.74
CA SER A 834 30.90 -19.66 2.20
C SER A 834 29.93 -20.59 2.92
N GLN A 835 30.47 -21.38 3.86
CA GLN A 835 29.69 -22.18 4.82
C GLN A 835 29.26 -21.36 6.07
N ASP A 836 29.70 -20.10 6.19
CA ASP A 836 29.38 -19.24 7.34
C ASP A 836 27.90 -18.79 7.29
N PRO A 837 27.09 -19.12 8.31
CA PRO A 837 25.68 -18.73 8.37
C PRO A 837 25.48 -17.21 8.40
N ASN A 838 26.44 -16.40 8.86
CA ASN A 838 26.36 -14.94 8.83
C ASN A 838 26.53 -14.37 7.41
N ARG A 839 27.27 -15.07 6.53
CA ARG A 839 27.45 -14.72 5.11
C ARG A 839 26.29 -15.21 4.23
N SER A 840 25.75 -16.40 4.50
CA SER A 840 24.68 -17.03 3.68
C SER A 840 23.29 -16.38 3.78
N ARG A 841 23.08 -15.46 4.75
CA ARG A 841 21.81 -14.74 5.01
C ARG A 841 21.24 -13.90 3.84
N ARG A 842 21.92 -13.82 2.69
CA ARG A 842 21.40 -13.17 1.48
C ARG A 842 20.48 -14.02 0.61
N ARG A 843 20.06 -15.23 1.02
CA ARG A 843 18.98 -15.94 0.32
C ARG A 843 17.68 -15.12 0.35
N GLY A 844 17.47 -14.34 -0.72
CA GLY A 844 16.18 -13.89 -1.27
C GLY A 844 15.67 -12.49 -0.94
N GLY A 845 16.24 -11.72 0.01
CA GLY A 845 15.69 -10.42 0.43
C GLY A 845 15.42 -9.38 -0.68
N ARG A 846 16.32 -9.28 -1.67
CA ARG A 846 16.34 -8.13 -2.61
C ARG A 846 15.42 -8.26 -3.82
N ARG A 847 14.99 -9.46 -4.23
CA ARG A 847 13.92 -9.67 -5.23
C ARG A 847 12.51 -9.70 -4.63
N ARG A 848 12.39 -9.87 -3.30
CA ARG A 848 11.12 -10.09 -2.56
C ARG A 848 10.17 -8.90 -2.49
N ALA A 849 10.58 -7.67 -2.83
CA ALA A 849 9.75 -6.48 -2.62
C ALA A 849 8.73 -6.23 -3.75
N TYR A 850 9.04 -6.58 -5.00
CA TYR A 850 8.24 -6.16 -6.16
C TYR A 850 7.29 -7.24 -6.71
N ALA A 851 7.58 -8.53 -6.48
CA ALA A 851 6.61 -9.61 -6.69
C ALA A 851 5.33 -9.43 -5.83
N ARG A 852 5.36 -8.49 -4.86
CA ARG A 852 4.24 -8.09 -4.00
C ARG A 852 3.25 -7.12 -4.68
N LEU A 853 3.65 -6.47 -5.77
CA LEU A 853 2.96 -5.30 -6.33
C LEU A 853 2.27 -5.55 -7.66
N ILE A 854 2.59 -6.63 -8.36
CA ILE A 854 1.93 -6.97 -9.61
C ILE A 854 0.82 -7.97 -9.28
N PRO A 855 -0.46 -7.56 -9.20
CA PRO A 855 -1.57 -8.49 -9.13
C PRO A 855 -1.59 -9.33 -10.42
N PRO A 856 -2.25 -10.52 -10.40
CA PRO A 856 -2.51 -11.26 -11.62
C PRO A 856 -3.11 -10.38 -12.71
#